data_AF-A0A969AI37-F1
#
_entry.id   AF-A0A969AI37-F1
#
_cell.length_a   1.000
_cell.length_b   1.000
_cell.length_c   1.000
_cell.angle_alpha   90.00
_cell.angle_beta   90.00
_cell.angle_gamma   90.00
#
_symmetry.space_group_name_H-M   'P 1'
#
loop_
_entity.id
_entity.type
_entity.pdbx_description
1 polymer ?
#
loop_
_entity_poly.entity_id
_entity_poly.type
_entity_poly.pdbx_seq_one_letter_code
_entity_poly.pdbx_strand_id
1 'polypeptide(L)'
;MASIDIFGNGTSNNEELVDSSILDNSEEDIYGLNAAVIVNKNAGTEPLAAEIERLQSENLNIAYNTDNIGDDTVNSVSSPFSYNQIFTPNQLFGQQVTDFKKINTDLDKTSIDFITGSNNPGLVSNIEFDSNFNSDSNSLIIENDIAASPIPMSSAAPTPKYAIRTEKQVRINNGGDLDGNPLDLNDDALIYAAKGFTINGNITLPVQRDGNGNPLTNNSGKLLLVNNAVTVAPNYTTINANNNQYANLVPPQVVSEQVIDIPAYADLKQQTLDSVIAPGTQSVTFNSSQNPLNNSQDWNNKFPAPGTESNPRVVRVTGGGLNIPGNINISNYVITVENGDINFNGSNHNFNNVVLITNNGNINLSGVQATNLSVFASRSINMNSTARFASSTMLASGSNSGSINFNGATTSTNDSDNLRVVSAGRITFNAALNSRGLFESVGDFTFNNNSTLYGTIAAKGNITFNNGANVIYTNDTTEEVDTEQPVITAALVNDTAPNNTTNTDRITSDPTINGTVTDNGEIVEFTAGFDDTDIAAYVNVLPQRSANGNFSFDRATLESIYGNILPDGNHTLHLLSKDASGNVSNSFDLTFTLDTVTPAPADLDLTATNDSGVDNSDNITNNSTPTITGNAEALSKVELLNNGVKIGEAEADSNGNWQITTNNLADGNYSITAIATDIAGNQNQSDVPLSITVDTAAPLSPINLKLSPDSDSGISNSDNITNNNSPTITGNAEPLATVRLLQNGELVGETTATSDGS
;
A
#
# COMPACT_ATOMS: atom_id res chain seq x y z
N MET A 1 -3.01 12.95 16.74
CA MET A 1 -4.25 13.50 17.36
C MET A 1 -4.57 12.68 18.61
N ALA A 2 -5.02 13.30 19.70
CA ALA A 2 -5.50 12.56 20.86
C ALA A 2 -7.02 12.31 20.75
N SER A 3 -7.45 11.05 20.86
CA SER A 3 -8.87 10.72 21.04
C SER A 3 -9.16 10.55 22.53
N ILE A 4 -10.29 11.12 23.00
CA ILE A 4 -10.86 10.83 24.30
C ILE A 4 -12.21 10.14 24.05
N ASP A 5 -12.22 8.82 24.14
CA ASP A 5 -13.45 8.03 24.11
C ASP A 5 -14.16 8.09 25.47
N ILE A 6 -15.40 8.59 25.48
CA ILE A 6 -16.30 8.50 26.64
C ILE A 6 -17.51 7.65 26.26
N PHE A 7 -17.52 6.41 26.73
CA PHE A 7 -18.69 5.52 26.63
C PHE A 7 -19.83 6.05 27.51
N GLY A 8 -20.83 6.69 26.89
CA GLY A 8 -21.99 7.28 27.55
C GLY A 8 -23.30 6.56 27.27
N ASN A 9 -23.49 5.35 27.82
CA ASN A 9 -24.80 4.69 27.80
C ASN A 9 -25.69 5.33 28.90
N GLY A 10 -26.74 6.04 28.52
CA GLY A 10 -27.31 7.10 29.37
C GLY A 10 -28.30 6.66 30.46
N THR A 11 -28.39 7.45 31.53
CA THR A 11 -29.66 7.80 32.21
C THR A 11 -29.50 8.93 33.26
N SER A 12 -30.59 9.68 33.48
CA SER A 12 -30.90 10.58 34.60
C SER A 12 -29.98 11.79 34.93
N ASN A 13 -30.52 12.97 34.65
CA ASN A 13 -30.68 14.14 35.55
C ASN A 13 -29.64 14.42 36.65
N ASN A 14 -29.02 15.60 36.59
CA ASN A 14 -29.14 16.65 37.62
C ASN A 14 -28.61 18.01 37.12
N GLU A 15 -29.04 19.09 37.77
CA GLU A 15 -28.51 20.46 37.57
C GLU A 15 -27.39 20.72 38.59
N GLU A 16 -26.26 21.32 38.19
CA GLU A 16 -25.55 22.30 39.03
C GLU A 16 -24.70 23.28 38.18
N LEU A 17 -24.25 24.37 38.81
CA LEU A 17 -23.88 25.66 38.22
C LEU A 17 -22.37 25.95 38.24
N VAL A 18 -21.88 26.73 37.25
CA VAL A 18 -20.78 27.72 37.37
C VAL A 18 -19.35 27.10 37.58
N ASP A 19 -18.22 27.67 37.14
CA ASP A 19 -17.83 29.07 36.90
C ASP A 19 -16.91 29.29 35.67
N SER A 20 -16.60 30.55 35.34
CA SER A 20 -15.74 30.98 34.24
C SER A 20 -14.61 31.93 34.69
N SER A 21 -13.36 31.44 34.72
CA SER A 21 -12.08 32.20 34.71
C SER A 21 -10.91 31.19 34.73
N ILE A 22 -9.62 31.46 34.42
CA ILE A 22 -8.79 32.68 34.23
C ILE A 22 -7.85 32.43 33.01
N LEU A 23 -7.11 33.46 32.54
CA LEU A 23 -6.08 33.50 31.47
C LEU A 23 -6.67 33.68 30.06
N ASP A 24 -6.60 34.84 29.39
CA ASP A 24 -5.74 36.06 29.43
C ASP A 24 -4.45 35.99 28.59
N ASN A 25 -4.61 36.39 27.32
CA ASN A 25 -3.66 37.07 26.41
C ASN A 25 -2.20 36.58 26.22
N SER A 26 -1.91 36.15 24.99
CA SER A 26 -0.74 36.57 24.19
C SER A 26 -1.12 36.48 22.70
N GLU A 27 -0.50 37.28 21.83
CA GLU A 27 -0.81 37.36 20.39
C GLU A 27 0.23 36.63 19.51
N GLU A 28 -0.13 36.47 18.23
CA GLU A 28 0.69 36.16 17.03
C GLU A 28 1.16 34.72 16.72
N ASP A 29 1.24 34.50 15.39
CA ASP A 29 1.88 33.45 14.58
C ASP A 29 1.64 31.95 14.83
N ILE A 30 0.67 31.40 14.07
CA ILE A 30 0.73 30.02 13.53
C ILE A 30 0.43 30.05 12.02
N TYR A 31 1.32 29.49 11.21
CA TYR A 31 1.16 29.35 9.76
C TYR A 31 0.11 28.29 9.38
N GLY A 32 -0.49 28.42 8.19
CA GLY A 32 -1.72 27.72 7.81
C GLY A 32 -1.65 26.18 7.77
N LEU A 33 -2.44 25.53 8.63
CA LEU A 33 -2.77 24.10 8.58
C LEU A 33 -4.09 23.87 7.83
N ASN A 34 -4.03 23.28 6.63
CA ASN A 34 -5.22 22.92 5.84
C ASN A 34 -5.93 21.68 6.43
N ALA A 35 -6.81 21.89 7.42
CA ALA A 35 -7.62 20.83 8.01
C ALA A 35 -8.80 20.44 7.11
N ALA A 36 -8.80 19.22 6.58
CA ALA A 36 -9.94 18.66 5.85
C ALA A 36 -10.97 18.06 6.82
N VAL A 37 -12.15 18.70 6.95
CA VAL A 37 -13.24 18.23 7.83
C VAL A 37 -14.19 17.32 7.06
N ILE A 38 -14.27 16.05 7.46
CA ILE A 38 -15.27 15.09 6.94
C ILE A 38 -16.52 15.12 7.81
N VAL A 39 -17.60 15.71 7.31
CA VAL A 39 -18.89 15.76 8.03
C VAL A 39 -19.70 14.49 7.74
N ASN A 40 -19.78 13.58 8.71
CA ASN A 40 -20.58 12.37 8.59
C ASN A 40 -22.08 12.62 8.84
N LYS A 41 -22.92 12.05 7.97
CA LYS A 41 -24.38 12.30 7.92
C LYS A 41 -25.15 11.51 8.99
N ASN A 42 -25.30 12.09 10.18
CA ASN A 42 -26.31 11.63 11.16
C ASN A 42 -27.63 12.39 11.00
N ALA A 43 -28.76 11.68 11.12
CA ALA A 43 -30.09 12.25 10.88
C ALA A 43 -30.70 12.87 12.16
N GLY A 44 -30.82 14.20 12.21
CA GLY A 44 -31.44 14.89 13.36
C GLY A 44 -31.48 16.42 13.26
N THR A 45 -32.50 16.95 12.59
CA THR A 45 -33.11 18.30 12.79
C THR A 45 -32.25 19.45 13.35
N GLU A 46 -31.58 20.20 12.47
CA GLU A 46 -31.38 21.66 12.53
C GLU A 46 -31.31 22.20 11.06
N PRO A 47 -31.59 23.49 10.78
CA PRO A 47 -31.71 23.98 9.41
C PRO A 47 -30.35 24.29 8.77
N LEU A 48 -30.07 23.59 7.67
CA LEU A 48 -28.81 23.58 6.89
C LEU A 48 -28.23 24.96 6.49
N ALA A 49 -29.01 26.03 6.54
CA ALA A 49 -28.60 27.36 6.08
C ALA A 49 -27.56 28.05 7.00
N ALA A 50 -27.69 27.91 8.32
CA ALA A 50 -26.90 28.72 9.27
C ALA A 50 -25.41 28.33 9.30
N GLU A 51 -25.11 27.04 9.22
CA GLU A 51 -23.73 26.55 9.24
C GLU A 51 -22.99 26.80 7.92
N ILE A 52 -23.72 26.90 6.80
CA ILE A 52 -23.15 27.30 5.50
C ILE A 52 -22.71 28.77 5.52
N GLU A 53 -23.51 29.67 6.10
CA GLU A 53 -23.13 31.08 6.27
C GLU A 53 -21.90 31.23 7.19
N ARG A 54 -21.79 30.40 8.24
CA ARG A 54 -20.62 30.37 9.13
C ARG A 54 -19.35 29.94 8.39
N LEU A 55 -19.38 28.79 7.71
CA LEU A 55 -18.23 28.21 7.01
C LEU A 55 -17.78 29.04 5.78
N GLN A 56 -18.69 29.77 5.14
CA GLN A 56 -18.34 30.66 4.01
C GLN A 56 -17.61 31.94 4.44
N SER A 57 -17.73 32.36 5.71
CA SER A 57 -16.92 33.47 6.24
C SER A 57 -15.44 33.11 6.49
N GLU A 58 -15.08 31.82 6.38
CA GLU A 58 -13.75 31.27 6.66
C GLU A 58 -12.96 30.89 5.38
N ASN A 59 -13.45 31.22 4.18
CA ASN A 59 -12.74 31.11 2.88
C ASN A 59 -12.25 29.70 2.45
N LEU A 60 -12.90 28.62 2.91
CA LEU A 60 -12.55 27.25 2.53
C LEU A 60 -13.21 26.78 1.21
N ASN A 61 -12.46 26.08 0.36
CA ASN A 61 -12.97 25.46 -0.86
C ASN A 61 -13.73 24.15 -0.56
N ILE A 62 -14.92 23.99 -1.12
CA ILE A 62 -15.76 22.79 -0.97
C ILE A 62 -15.86 22.05 -2.30
N ALA A 63 -15.59 20.74 -2.30
CA ALA A 63 -15.85 19.83 -3.40
C ALA A 63 -16.90 18.78 -2.97
N TYR A 64 -17.86 18.50 -3.85
CA TYR A 64 -18.89 17.49 -3.62
C TYR A 64 -18.59 16.21 -4.39
N ASN A 65 -18.79 15.06 -3.75
CA ASN A 65 -18.88 13.76 -4.41
C ASN A 65 -20.30 13.20 -4.20
N THR A 66 -20.90 12.61 -5.24
CA THR A 66 -22.28 12.10 -5.22
C THR A 66 -22.41 10.84 -6.05
N ASP A 67 -22.35 9.67 -5.40
CA ASP A 67 -22.60 8.37 -6.02
C ASP A 67 -23.52 7.51 -5.14
N ASN A 68 -24.79 7.39 -5.57
CA ASN A 68 -25.83 6.45 -5.08
C ASN A 68 -26.22 6.57 -3.57
N ILE A 69 -27.39 6.12 -3.09
CA ILE A 69 -28.51 5.33 -3.64
C ILE A 69 -29.84 6.03 -3.25
N GLY A 70 -30.91 5.88 -4.03
CA GLY A 70 -32.29 5.87 -3.48
C GLY A 70 -33.33 6.72 -4.20
N ASP A 71 -34.38 6.06 -4.71
CA ASP A 71 -35.60 6.65 -5.25
C ASP A 71 -36.61 6.93 -4.12
N ASP A 72 -36.98 8.20 -3.93
CA ASP A 72 -38.36 8.62 -3.65
C ASP A 72 -38.53 10.12 -4.05
N THR A 73 -39.73 10.66 -3.87
CA THR A 73 -40.33 11.68 -4.73
C THR A 73 -40.42 13.09 -4.11
N VAL A 74 -40.90 14.05 -4.94
CA VAL A 74 -41.58 15.34 -4.61
C VAL A 74 -40.81 16.68 -4.82
N ASN A 75 -41.28 17.40 -5.84
CA ASN A 75 -41.40 18.88 -6.03
C ASN A 75 -40.23 19.86 -5.83
N SER A 76 -39.70 20.32 -6.98
CA SER A 76 -39.60 21.74 -7.41
C SER A 76 -39.49 22.89 -6.38
N VAL A 77 -38.37 23.61 -6.42
CA VAL A 77 -38.27 25.06 -6.11
C VAL A 77 -37.44 25.73 -7.21
N SER A 78 -37.65 27.02 -7.50
CA SER A 78 -37.23 27.65 -8.75
C SER A 78 -36.35 28.91 -8.63
N SER A 79 -35.10 28.82 -9.11
CA SER A 79 -34.30 29.94 -9.67
C SER A 79 -33.94 31.10 -8.71
N PRO A 80 -33.19 32.14 -9.16
CA PRO A 80 -32.18 32.19 -10.23
C PRO A 80 -30.78 32.57 -9.68
N PHE A 81 -29.76 32.71 -10.53
CA PHE A 81 -29.00 33.95 -10.77
C PHE A 81 -27.82 33.69 -11.71
N SER A 82 -27.20 34.76 -12.22
CA SER A 82 -26.09 34.69 -13.18
C SER A 82 -25.01 35.70 -12.82
N TYR A 83 -23.75 35.31 -12.98
CA TYR A 83 -22.68 36.28 -13.25
C TYR A 83 -21.73 35.75 -14.32
N ASN A 84 -20.88 36.63 -14.85
CA ASN A 84 -20.21 36.45 -16.13
C ASN A 84 -18.85 37.16 -16.11
N GLN A 85 -17.89 36.61 -16.87
CA GLN A 85 -16.55 37.16 -17.13
C GLN A 85 -15.56 37.23 -15.94
N ILE A 86 -14.23 37.35 -16.11
CA ILE A 86 -13.21 36.90 -17.11
C ILE A 86 -11.87 37.09 -16.38
N PHE A 87 -10.91 36.17 -16.49
CA PHE A 87 -9.48 36.49 -16.68
C PHE A 87 -8.70 35.24 -17.11
N THR A 88 -7.64 35.41 -17.90
CA THR A 88 -6.89 34.32 -18.55
C THR A 88 -5.40 34.37 -18.20
N PRO A 89 -4.77 33.23 -17.87
CA PRO A 89 -3.33 33.04 -18.00
C PRO A 89 -2.97 32.43 -19.37
N ASN A 90 -1.81 32.82 -19.92
CA ASN A 90 -1.15 32.18 -21.06
C ASN A 90 0.36 32.50 -20.96
N GLN A 91 1.22 31.65 -21.54
CA GLN A 91 2.70 31.66 -21.44
C GLN A 91 3.23 31.23 -20.04
N LEU A 92 4.42 30.61 -19.89
CA LEU A 92 5.52 30.37 -20.84
C LEU A 92 5.81 28.87 -21.12
N PHE A 93 6.87 28.59 -21.90
CA PHE A 93 7.14 27.32 -22.62
C PHE A 93 8.60 26.86 -22.53
N GLY A 94 8.86 25.55 -22.67
CA GLY A 94 10.16 24.94 -23.01
C GLY A 94 10.34 23.54 -22.41
N GLN A 95 10.73 22.46 -23.11
CA GLN A 95 11.21 22.25 -24.49
C GLN A 95 10.26 21.26 -25.24
N GLN A 96 9.97 21.33 -26.55
CA GLN A 96 10.70 20.70 -27.70
C GLN A 96 11.25 19.28 -27.40
N VAL A 97 11.05 18.21 -28.20
CA VAL A 97 11.07 17.98 -29.68
C VAL A 97 10.25 16.68 -30.01
N THR A 98 9.59 16.38 -31.15
CA THR A 98 8.85 17.05 -32.27
C THR A 98 8.03 15.98 -33.05
N ASP A 99 6.97 16.38 -33.79
CA ASP A 99 6.21 15.61 -34.83
C ASP A 99 5.39 14.37 -34.40
N PHE A 100 4.21 14.07 -34.95
CA PHE A 100 3.65 14.34 -36.29
C PHE A 100 2.35 15.19 -36.35
N LYS A 101 1.94 15.58 -37.56
CA LYS A 101 0.88 16.59 -37.83
C LYS A 101 -0.06 16.24 -39.00
N LYS A 102 -1.39 16.14 -38.71
CA LYS A 102 -2.58 16.46 -39.55
C LYS A 102 -3.84 15.95 -38.79
N ILE A 103 -4.90 16.70 -38.44
CA ILE A 103 -5.67 17.81 -39.05
C ILE A 103 -6.75 17.34 -40.06
N ASN A 104 -7.96 17.10 -39.56
CA ASN A 104 -9.26 17.75 -39.91
C ASN A 104 -10.35 17.15 -38.98
N THR A 105 -11.17 17.91 -38.23
CA THR A 105 -12.44 18.58 -38.62
C THR A 105 -13.44 17.63 -39.32
N ASP A 106 -14.71 17.51 -38.92
CA ASP A 106 -15.65 18.58 -38.54
C ASP A 106 -16.60 18.26 -37.35
N LEU A 107 -17.41 19.26 -36.98
CA LEU A 107 -18.42 19.25 -35.91
C LEU A 107 -19.87 19.10 -36.44
N ASP A 108 -20.81 19.00 -35.49
CA ASP A 108 -22.27 19.21 -35.62
C ASP A 108 -23.10 18.25 -36.49
N LYS A 109 -23.87 17.37 -35.81
CA LYS A 109 -25.30 17.69 -35.57
C LYS A 109 -26.01 16.86 -34.50
N THR A 110 -26.74 17.60 -33.67
CA THR A 110 -27.81 17.22 -32.75
C THR A 110 -28.91 16.34 -33.36
N SER A 111 -29.46 15.39 -32.60
CA SER A 111 -30.80 15.53 -31.96
C SER A 111 -31.28 14.24 -31.28
N ILE A 112 -32.05 14.38 -30.19
CA ILE A 112 -32.73 13.30 -29.45
C ILE A 112 -34.13 13.06 -30.04
N ASP A 113 -34.62 11.81 -30.04
CA ASP A 113 -36.05 11.53 -29.80
C ASP A 113 -36.24 10.12 -29.15
N PHE A 114 -37.39 9.88 -28.52
CA PHE A 114 -37.67 8.72 -27.65
C PHE A 114 -38.92 7.92 -28.06
N ILE A 115 -38.89 6.60 -27.81
CA ILE A 115 -40.05 5.70 -27.60
C ILE A 115 -41.14 5.62 -28.70
N THR A 116 -41.28 4.44 -29.32
CA THR A 116 -42.52 3.62 -29.19
C THR A 116 -42.18 2.13 -29.34
N GLY A 117 -42.73 1.28 -28.47
CA GLY A 117 -42.61 -0.18 -28.57
C GLY A 117 -43.92 -0.83 -29.03
N SER A 118 -43.85 -1.73 -30.01
CA SER A 118 -44.94 -2.66 -30.35
C SER A 118 -44.43 -3.88 -31.14
N ASN A 119 -45.29 -4.89 -31.35
CA ASN A 119 -44.87 -6.26 -31.69
C ASN A 119 -45.24 -6.69 -33.12
N ASN A 120 -44.28 -7.29 -33.86
CA ASN A 120 -44.43 -8.36 -34.89
C ASN A 120 -45.38 -8.15 -36.12
N PRO A 121 -45.32 -9.01 -37.17
CA PRO A 121 -44.14 -9.62 -37.82
C PRO A 121 -44.17 -9.61 -39.38
N GLY A 122 -42.99 -9.50 -40.01
CA GLY A 122 -42.64 -10.20 -41.28
C GLY A 122 -42.92 -9.55 -42.66
N LEU A 123 -42.56 -10.32 -43.70
CA LEU A 123 -42.82 -10.19 -45.17
C LEU A 123 -41.84 -9.42 -46.11
N VAL A 124 -40.85 -10.20 -46.60
CA VAL A 124 -40.33 -10.39 -48.01
C VAL A 124 -39.67 -9.30 -48.89
N SER A 125 -38.67 -9.82 -49.65
CA SER A 125 -38.10 -9.41 -50.96
C SER A 125 -37.24 -8.13 -51.04
N ASN A 126 -35.98 -8.15 -51.49
CA ASN A 126 -35.32 -8.65 -52.74
C ASN A 126 -35.46 -7.70 -53.96
N ILE A 127 -34.49 -7.81 -54.89
CA ILE A 127 -34.31 -7.11 -56.19
C ILE A 127 -33.50 -5.80 -56.05
N GLU A 128 -32.39 -5.55 -56.77
CA GLU A 128 -31.54 -6.42 -57.62
C GLU A 128 -30.10 -5.83 -57.75
N PHE A 129 -29.16 -6.60 -58.31
CA PHE A 129 -27.83 -6.10 -58.73
C PHE A 129 -27.88 -5.51 -60.15
N ASP A 130 -27.00 -4.56 -60.44
CA ASP A 130 -26.45 -4.38 -61.80
C ASP A 130 -24.92 -4.56 -61.77
N SER A 131 -24.31 -4.68 -62.95
CA SER A 131 -23.09 -5.45 -63.19
C SER A 131 -22.11 -4.77 -64.14
N ASN A 132 -20.90 -5.34 -64.21
CA ASN A 132 -19.80 -5.05 -65.15
C ASN A 132 -18.85 -3.90 -64.77
N PHE A 133 -17.66 -4.28 -64.28
CA PHE A 133 -16.44 -4.16 -65.09
C PHE A 133 -15.41 -5.22 -64.65
N ASN A 134 -14.53 -5.66 -65.56
CA ASN A 134 -13.55 -6.72 -65.29
C ASN A 134 -12.26 -6.52 -66.09
N SER A 135 -11.12 -6.37 -65.40
CA SER A 135 -9.81 -6.92 -65.81
C SER A 135 -8.72 -6.67 -64.75
N ASP A 136 -8.30 -7.75 -64.10
CA ASP A 136 -6.94 -8.06 -63.61
C ASP A 136 -6.22 -7.22 -62.52
N SER A 137 -5.57 -7.97 -61.62
CA SER A 137 -4.36 -7.59 -60.86
C SER A 137 -4.47 -6.69 -59.61
N ASN A 138 -5.41 -7.01 -58.71
CA ASN A 138 -5.02 -7.31 -57.31
C ASN A 138 -6.11 -8.08 -56.57
N SER A 139 -5.80 -9.29 -56.09
CA SER A 139 -6.75 -10.19 -55.43
C SER A 139 -6.97 -9.79 -53.96
N LEU A 140 -7.71 -8.72 -53.72
CA LEU A 140 -8.35 -8.51 -52.43
C LEU A 140 -9.52 -9.50 -52.32
N ILE A 141 -9.34 -10.57 -51.55
CA ILE A 141 -10.44 -11.48 -51.22
C ILE A 141 -11.36 -10.73 -50.26
N ILE A 142 -12.51 -10.29 -50.77
CA ILE A 142 -13.62 -9.84 -49.92
C ILE A 142 -14.30 -11.12 -49.42
N GLU A 143 -13.85 -11.62 -48.27
CA GLU A 143 -14.71 -12.48 -47.47
C GLU A 143 -15.89 -11.63 -46.98
N ASN A 144 -17.11 -12.06 -47.28
CA ASN A 144 -18.32 -11.48 -46.70
C ASN A 144 -18.42 -11.93 -45.24
N ASP A 145 -17.52 -11.42 -44.42
CA ASP A 145 -17.51 -11.65 -42.98
C ASP A 145 -18.63 -10.82 -42.34
N ILE A 146 -19.86 -11.34 -42.43
CA ILE A 146 -20.94 -10.97 -41.51
C ILE A 146 -20.65 -11.65 -40.17
N ALA A 147 -19.52 -11.29 -39.57
CA ALA A 147 -19.23 -11.59 -38.20
C ALA A 147 -20.32 -10.96 -37.34
N ALA A 148 -20.98 -11.79 -36.52
CA ALA A 148 -21.64 -11.26 -35.34
C ALA A 148 -20.53 -10.69 -34.46
N SER A 149 -20.43 -9.36 -34.38
CA SER A 149 -19.33 -8.68 -33.68
C SER A 149 -19.14 -9.26 -32.28
N PRO A 150 -17.94 -9.75 -31.93
CA PRO A 150 -17.63 -10.15 -30.57
C PRO A 150 -17.93 -8.99 -29.61
N ILE A 151 -18.58 -9.29 -28.49
CA ILE A 151 -18.79 -8.30 -27.43
C ILE A 151 -17.40 -7.86 -26.95
N PRO A 152 -17.03 -6.57 -27.03
CA PRO A 152 -15.71 -6.12 -26.60
C PRO A 152 -15.62 -6.23 -25.08
N MET A 153 -14.82 -7.17 -24.59
CA MET A 153 -14.49 -7.23 -23.17
C MET A 153 -13.70 -5.98 -22.76
N SER A 154 -14.01 -5.47 -21.57
CA SER A 154 -13.35 -4.29 -21.00
C SER A 154 -11.87 -4.55 -20.72
N SER A 155 -11.15 -3.47 -20.40
CA SER A 155 -9.74 -3.48 -19.99
C SER A 155 -9.46 -4.48 -18.87
N ALA A 156 -8.34 -5.20 -18.97
CA ALA A 156 -7.90 -6.23 -18.02
C ALA A 156 -8.93 -7.36 -17.82
N ALA A 157 -9.14 -8.17 -18.87
CA ALA A 157 -9.89 -9.42 -18.72
C ALA A 157 -9.21 -10.33 -17.67
N PRO A 158 -9.97 -10.89 -16.71
CA PRO A 158 -9.41 -11.76 -15.68
C PRO A 158 -8.83 -13.04 -16.30
N THR A 159 -7.85 -13.63 -15.62
CA THR A 159 -7.32 -14.95 -15.96
C THR A 159 -8.46 -15.97 -16.05
N PRO A 160 -8.55 -16.79 -17.13
CA PRO A 160 -9.60 -17.78 -17.24
C PRO A 160 -9.60 -18.73 -16.04
N LYS A 161 -10.73 -18.82 -15.33
CA LYS A 161 -10.90 -19.75 -14.20
C LYS A 161 -11.00 -21.18 -14.72
N TYR A 162 -9.86 -21.80 -14.98
CA TYR A 162 -9.81 -23.22 -15.36
C TYR A 162 -10.30 -24.10 -14.21
N ALA A 163 -11.45 -24.73 -14.39
CA ALA A 163 -11.97 -25.72 -13.45
C ALA A 163 -11.08 -26.97 -13.37
N ILE A 164 -10.33 -27.26 -14.44
CA ILE A 164 -9.42 -28.41 -14.53
C ILE A 164 -8.01 -27.90 -14.88
N ARG A 165 -7.09 -27.87 -13.89
CA ARG A 165 -5.69 -27.44 -14.06
C ARG A 165 -4.72 -28.63 -13.87
N THR A 166 -3.79 -28.86 -14.81
CA THR A 166 -2.68 -29.82 -14.59
C THR A 166 -1.35 -29.41 -15.22
N GLU A 167 -0.26 -29.62 -14.47
CA GLU A 167 1.13 -29.53 -14.95
C GLU A 167 1.54 -30.71 -15.87
N LYS A 168 0.66 -31.68 -16.12
CA LYS A 168 0.93 -32.92 -16.86
C LYS A 168 -0.15 -33.12 -17.94
N GLN A 169 -0.70 -34.33 -18.08
CA GLN A 169 -1.68 -34.64 -19.11
C GLN A 169 -3.08 -34.87 -18.55
N VAL A 170 -4.09 -34.47 -19.32
CA VAL A 170 -5.48 -34.90 -19.15
C VAL A 170 -5.77 -36.06 -20.12
N ARG A 171 -6.39 -37.15 -19.64
CA ARG A 171 -6.77 -38.30 -20.47
C ARG A 171 -8.22 -38.72 -20.21
N ILE A 172 -9.00 -38.84 -21.27
CA ILE A 172 -10.42 -39.17 -21.23
C ILE A 172 -10.65 -40.52 -21.93
N ASN A 173 -10.98 -41.56 -21.15
CA ASN A 173 -11.25 -42.92 -21.61
C ASN A 173 -12.76 -43.20 -21.45
N ASN A 174 -13.58 -42.61 -22.33
CA ASN A 174 -15.04 -42.47 -22.18
C ASN A 174 -15.42 -41.69 -20.91
N GLY A 175 -15.36 -40.36 -20.97
CA GLY A 175 -15.85 -39.50 -19.89
C GLY A 175 -17.37 -39.29 -19.98
N GLY A 176 -17.89 -38.36 -19.19
CA GLY A 176 -19.26 -37.87 -19.25
C GLY A 176 -19.31 -36.42 -19.73
N ASP A 177 -19.68 -35.50 -18.84
CA ASP A 177 -19.96 -34.10 -19.15
C ASP A 177 -18.97 -33.11 -18.49
N LEU A 178 -18.66 -32.02 -19.21
CA LEU A 178 -17.84 -30.87 -18.81
C LEU A 178 -18.44 -29.53 -19.31
N ASP A 179 -19.59 -29.55 -19.98
CA ASP A 179 -20.35 -28.43 -20.59
C ASP A 179 -21.55 -28.03 -19.70
N GLY A 180 -21.59 -28.56 -18.46
CA GLY A 180 -22.47 -28.16 -17.38
C GLY A 180 -23.95 -28.12 -17.76
N ASN A 181 -24.54 -26.94 -17.65
CA ASN A 181 -25.85 -26.59 -18.17
C ASN A 181 -25.67 -25.91 -19.55
N PRO A 182 -26.20 -26.48 -20.66
CA PRO A 182 -26.10 -25.95 -22.03
C PRO A 182 -26.56 -24.50 -22.32
N LEU A 183 -26.92 -23.72 -21.31
CA LEU A 183 -27.29 -22.30 -21.40
C LEU A 183 -26.56 -21.41 -20.37
N ASP A 184 -25.66 -21.94 -19.55
CA ASP A 184 -24.96 -21.20 -18.50
C ASP A 184 -23.43 -21.40 -18.56
N LEU A 185 -22.74 -20.52 -19.28
CA LEU A 185 -21.27 -20.55 -19.43
C LEU A 185 -20.51 -20.32 -18.10
N ASN A 186 -21.20 -20.14 -16.97
CA ASN A 186 -20.60 -20.04 -15.64
C ASN A 186 -20.47 -21.40 -14.92
N ASP A 187 -20.98 -22.51 -15.48
CA ASP A 187 -20.73 -23.88 -14.99
C ASP A 187 -19.91 -24.77 -15.97
N ASP A 188 -19.41 -24.18 -17.06
CA ASP A 188 -18.43 -24.76 -18.00
C ASP A 188 -17.10 -25.14 -17.33
N ALA A 189 -16.70 -26.42 -17.39
CA ALA A 189 -15.45 -26.89 -16.82
C ALA A 189 -14.24 -26.71 -17.78
N LEU A 190 -13.80 -25.47 -17.93
CA LEU A 190 -12.65 -25.08 -18.76
C LEU A 190 -11.34 -25.79 -18.33
N ILE A 191 -10.52 -26.20 -19.31
CA ILE A 191 -9.38 -27.10 -19.09
C ILE A 191 -8.04 -26.44 -19.45
N TYR A 192 -7.07 -26.47 -18.53
CA TYR A 192 -5.64 -26.27 -18.79
C TYR A 192 -4.86 -27.58 -18.57
N ALA A 193 -4.21 -28.06 -19.62
CA ALA A 193 -3.45 -29.31 -19.63
C ALA A 193 -2.03 -29.08 -20.17
N ALA A 194 -1.10 -28.71 -19.29
CA ALA A 194 0.24 -28.22 -19.67
C ALA A 194 0.93 -29.10 -20.72
N LYS A 195 0.92 -30.43 -20.53
CA LYS A 195 1.65 -31.40 -21.38
C LYS A 195 0.76 -32.13 -22.40
N GLY A 196 -0.39 -31.54 -22.73
CA GLY A 196 -1.33 -32.02 -23.74
C GLY A 196 -2.49 -32.86 -23.17
N PHE A 197 -3.51 -33.04 -24.02
CA PHE A 197 -4.82 -33.57 -23.66
C PHE A 197 -5.22 -34.67 -24.67
N THR A 198 -5.80 -35.78 -24.17
CA THR A 198 -6.13 -36.98 -24.96
C THR A 198 -7.60 -37.39 -24.80
N ILE A 199 -8.36 -37.50 -25.89
CA ILE A 199 -9.71 -38.12 -25.90
C ILE A 199 -9.65 -39.46 -26.63
N ASN A 200 -10.03 -40.54 -25.93
CA ASN A 200 -10.13 -41.91 -26.45
C ASN A 200 -11.58 -42.41 -26.59
N GLY A 201 -12.57 -41.58 -26.29
CA GLY A 201 -13.99 -41.96 -26.25
C GLY A 201 -14.93 -40.77 -26.37
N ASN A 202 -16.14 -40.90 -25.83
CA ASN A 202 -17.10 -39.80 -25.77
C ASN A 202 -16.84 -38.89 -24.54
N ILE A 203 -17.21 -37.62 -24.69
CA ILE A 203 -17.24 -36.56 -23.67
C ILE A 203 -18.09 -35.40 -24.21
N THR A 204 -18.76 -34.62 -23.36
CA THR A 204 -19.19 -33.24 -23.70
C THR A 204 -18.10 -32.27 -23.25
N LEU A 205 -17.59 -31.42 -24.13
CA LEU A 205 -16.70 -30.29 -23.79
C LEU A 205 -17.49 -28.98 -23.93
N PRO A 206 -17.14 -27.91 -23.19
CA PRO A 206 -17.70 -26.58 -23.37
C PRO A 206 -17.78 -26.16 -24.84
N VAL A 207 -18.99 -26.09 -25.39
CA VAL A 207 -19.26 -25.71 -26.78
C VAL A 207 -20.16 -24.50 -26.88
N GLN A 208 -19.87 -23.63 -27.86
CA GLN A 208 -20.73 -22.48 -28.18
C GLN A 208 -22.09 -23.00 -28.65
N ARG A 209 -23.18 -22.38 -28.19
CA ARG A 209 -24.56 -22.82 -28.44
C ARG A 209 -25.43 -21.68 -28.96
N ASP A 210 -26.51 -22.03 -29.65
CA ASP A 210 -27.55 -21.07 -30.03
C ASP A 210 -28.43 -20.67 -28.83
N GLY A 211 -29.31 -19.69 -29.00
CA GLY A 211 -30.26 -19.26 -27.96
C GLY A 211 -31.31 -20.30 -27.55
N ASN A 212 -31.26 -21.52 -28.09
CA ASN A 212 -32.08 -22.67 -27.70
C ASN A 212 -31.23 -23.80 -27.05
N GLY A 213 -29.92 -23.60 -26.86
CA GLY A 213 -28.99 -24.58 -26.30
C GLY A 213 -28.41 -25.60 -27.29
N ASN A 214 -28.65 -25.46 -28.60
CA ASN A 214 -28.10 -26.36 -29.63
C ASN A 214 -26.62 -26.04 -29.89
N PRO A 215 -25.71 -27.04 -29.93
CA PRO A 215 -24.30 -26.80 -30.27
C PRO A 215 -24.12 -26.17 -31.65
N LEU A 216 -23.36 -25.07 -31.71
CA LEU A 216 -22.94 -24.45 -32.95
C LEU A 216 -21.84 -25.27 -33.62
N THR A 217 -21.82 -25.24 -34.95
CA THR A 217 -20.78 -25.89 -35.75
C THR A 217 -20.22 -24.93 -36.79
N ASN A 218 -18.95 -25.12 -37.14
CA ASN A 218 -18.32 -24.41 -38.25
C ASN A 218 -18.81 -24.94 -39.61
N ASN A 219 -18.35 -24.30 -40.70
CA ASN A 219 -18.69 -24.64 -42.08
C ASN A 219 -18.34 -26.09 -42.51
N SER A 220 -17.61 -26.86 -41.70
CA SER A 220 -17.31 -28.28 -41.89
C SER A 220 -18.15 -29.22 -41.01
N GLY A 221 -19.19 -28.72 -40.35
CA GLY A 221 -20.06 -29.50 -39.44
C GLY A 221 -19.38 -29.92 -38.14
N LYS A 222 -18.35 -29.18 -37.71
CA LYS A 222 -17.55 -29.47 -36.51
C LYS A 222 -17.85 -28.48 -35.39
N LEU A 223 -18.04 -29.00 -34.17
CA LEU A 223 -18.43 -28.24 -32.97
C LEU A 223 -17.51 -27.04 -32.70
N LEU A 224 -18.08 -25.88 -32.39
CA LEU A 224 -17.32 -24.72 -31.93
C LEU A 224 -17.11 -24.80 -30.41
N LEU A 225 -15.86 -24.80 -29.95
CA LEU A 225 -15.54 -24.78 -28.52
C LEU A 225 -15.69 -23.37 -27.94
N VAL A 226 -16.05 -23.28 -26.65
CA VAL A 226 -15.97 -22.03 -25.87
C VAL A 226 -14.51 -21.55 -25.79
N ASN A 227 -14.30 -20.24 -25.67
CA ASN A 227 -12.96 -19.65 -25.55
C ASN A 227 -12.23 -20.23 -24.33
N ASN A 228 -10.97 -20.65 -24.46
CA ASN A 228 -10.22 -21.40 -23.46
C ASN A 228 -10.83 -22.74 -22.96
N ALA A 229 -11.83 -23.33 -23.64
CA ALA A 229 -12.43 -24.63 -23.25
C ALA A 229 -11.38 -25.75 -23.06
N VAL A 230 -10.38 -25.80 -23.93
CA VAL A 230 -9.18 -26.63 -23.78
C VAL A 230 -7.95 -25.81 -24.15
N THR A 231 -6.97 -25.77 -23.25
CA THR A 231 -5.70 -25.06 -23.42
C THR A 231 -4.50 -25.92 -23.03
N VAL A 232 -3.34 -25.58 -23.58
CA VAL A 232 -2.06 -26.29 -23.38
C VAL A 232 -0.90 -25.30 -23.29
N ALA A 233 0.21 -25.71 -22.68
CA ALA A 233 1.44 -24.92 -22.66
C ALA A 233 2.16 -24.97 -24.03
N PRO A 234 3.13 -24.07 -24.31
CA PRO A 234 3.80 -24.01 -25.60
C PRO A 234 4.53 -25.31 -25.97
N ASN A 235 4.54 -25.64 -27.26
CA ASN A 235 5.12 -26.86 -27.85
C ASN A 235 4.36 -28.18 -27.56
N TYR A 236 3.26 -28.17 -26.81
CA TYR A 236 2.40 -29.34 -26.64
C TYR A 236 1.17 -29.32 -27.57
N THR A 237 0.60 -30.48 -27.83
CA THR A 237 -0.54 -30.67 -28.75
C THR A 237 -1.60 -31.56 -28.12
N THR A 238 -2.87 -31.38 -28.51
CA THR A 238 -3.89 -32.40 -28.28
C THR A 238 -3.60 -33.66 -29.11
N ILE A 239 -3.76 -34.83 -28.49
CA ILE A 239 -3.75 -36.12 -29.18
C ILE A 239 -5.19 -36.63 -29.16
N ASN A 240 -5.98 -36.24 -30.16
CA ASN A 240 -7.33 -36.76 -30.27
C ASN A 240 -7.31 -38.12 -31.00
N ALA A 241 -7.96 -39.14 -30.44
CA ALA A 241 -8.12 -40.42 -31.11
C ALA A 241 -9.03 -40.29 -32.34
N ASN A 242 -8.73 -41.06 -33.38
CA ASN A 242 -9.64 -41.22 -34.51
C ASN A 242 -10.97 -41.83 -34.02
N ASN A 243 -12.08 -41.35 -34.58
CA ASN A 243 -13.47 -41.82 -34.32
C ASN A 243 -14.22 -41.25 -33.10
N ASN A 244 -13.99 -39.99 -32.69
CA ASN A 244 -14.94 -39.23 -31.86
C ASN A 244 -15.32 -37.87 -32.47
N GLN A 245 -16.32 -37.19 -31.90
CA GLN A 245 -16.90 -35.97 -32.46
C GLN A 245 -15.89 -34.81 -32.61
N TYR A 246 -14.94 -34.69 -31.67
CA TYR A 246 -13.89 -33.66 -31.67
C TYR A 246 -12.71 -33.98 -32.61
N ALA A 247 -12.71 -35.12 -33.32
CA ALA A 247 -11.59 -35.50 -34.18
C ALA A 247 -11.36 -34.45 -35.28
N ASN A 248 -10.11 -34.01 -35.44
CA ASN A 248 -9.70 -32.92 -36.35
C ASN A 248 -10.40 -31.56 -36.08
N LEU A 249 -10.76 -31.26 -34.83
CA LEU A 249 -11.10 -29.88 -34.46
C LEU A 249 -9.88 -28.96 -34.51
N VAL A 250 -10.18 -27.65 -34.56
CA VAL A 250 -9.20 -26.58 -34.35
C VAL A 250 -8.47 -26.84 -33.02
N PRO A 251 -7.13 -26.74 -32.98
CA PRO A 251 -6.34 -27.08 -31.79
C PRO A 251 -6.68 -26.22 -30.56
N PRO A 252 -6.34 -26.68 -29.34
CA PRO A 252 -6.47 -25.88 -28.12
C PRO A 252 -5.76 -24.55 -28.25
N GLN A 253 -6.23 -23.54 -27.51
CA GLN A 253 -5.48 -22.29 -27.39
C GLN A 253 -4.20 -22.55 -26.60
N VAL A 254 -3.08 -22.05 -27.13
CA VAL A 254 -1.78 -22.13 -26.46
C VAL A 254 -1.68 -20.94 -25.52
N VAL A 255 -1.49 -21.22 -24.23
CA VAL A 255 -1.37 -20.22 -23.16
C VAL A 255 -0.01 -20.36 -22.47
N SER A 256 0.39 -19.37 -21.66
CA SER A 256 1.60 -19.46 -20.83
C SER A 256 1.55 -20.68 -19.90
N GLU A 257 2.72 -21.26 -19.59
CA GLU A 257 2.80 -22.41 -18.66
C GLU A 257 2.40 -21.94 -17.25
N GLN A 258 1.30 -22.49 -16.72
CA GLN A 258 0.87 -22.26 -15.35
C GLN A 258 1.63 -23.20 -14.40
N VAL A 259 2.22 -22.62 -13.35
CA VAL A 259 2.55 -23.33 -12.12
C VAL A 259 1.25 -23.56 -11.34
N ILE A 260 1.15 -24.68 -10.63
CA ILE A 260 -0.01 -25.00 -9.80
C ILE A 260 0.50 -25.21 -8.39
N ASP A 261 0.42 -24.24 -7.50
CA ASP A 261 0.86 -24.48 -6.13
C ASP A 261 -0.22 -25.17 -5.28
N ILE A 262 0.26 -25.94 -4.31
CA ILE A 262 -0.52 -26.91 -3.53
C ILE A 262 -0.07 -26.73 -2.08
N PRO A 263 -0.91 -26.26 -1.15
CA PRO A 263 -0.50 -25.99 0.23
C PRO A 263 0.06 -27.24 0.92
N ALA A 264 1.06 -27.07 1.78
CA ALA A 264 1.66 -28.22 2.45
C ALA A 264 0.74 -28.78 3.55
N TYR A 265 0.69 -30.12 3.65
CA TYR A 265 -0.11 -30.83 4.65
C TYR A 265 0.21 -30.42 6.10
N ALA A 266 1.45 -30.04 6.38
CA ALA A 266 1.86 -29.59 7.72
C ALA A 266 1.20 -28.26 8.10
N ASP A 267 1.15 -27.33 7.16
CA ASP A 267 0.74 -25.94 7.38
C ASP A 267 -0.78 -25.88 7.53
N LEU A 268 -1.52 -26.53 6.62
CA LEU A 268 -2.98 -26.72 6.73
C LEU A 268 -3.39 -27.37 8.07
N LYS A 269 -2.60 -28.35 8.53
CA LYS A 269 -2.82 -29.03 9.82
C LYS A 269 -2.58 -28.08 10.98
N GLN A 270 -1.53 -27.25 10.91
CA GLN A 270 -1.17 -26.33 11.98
C GLN A 270 -2.19 -25.18 12.07
N GLN A 271 -2.48 -24.52 10.95
CA GLN A 271 -3.50 -23.47 10.84
C GLN A 271 -4.85 -23.91 11.42
N THR A 272 -5.30 -25.12 11.10
CA THR A 272 -6.57 -25.68 11.62
C THR A 272 -6.50 -26.08 13.10
N LEU A 273 -5.32 -26.45 13.61
CA LEU A 273 -5.15 -26.70 15.05
C LEU A 273 -5.20 -25.38 15.82
N ASP A 274 -4.54 -24.34 15.32
CA ASP A 274 -4.50 -23.02 15.98
C ASP A 274 -5.86 -22.29 15.90
N SER A 275 -6.63 -22.48 14.82
CA SER A 275 -8.00 -21.93 14.71
C SER A 275 -9.06 -22.67 15.54
N VAL A 276 -8.78 -23.90 16.01
CA VAL A 276 -9.74 -24.76 16.74
C VAL A 276 -9.33 -25.00 18.21
N ILE A 277 -8.05 -24.85 18.56
CA ILE A 277 -7.52 -25.08 19.91
C ILE A 277 -7.01 -23.76 20.49
N ALA A 278 -7.78 -23.19 21.43
CA ALA A 278 -7.34 -22.02 22.18
C ALA A 278 -6.00 -22.27 22.92
N PRO A 279 -5.05 -21.31 22.94
CA PRO A 279 -3.76 -21.47 23.61
C PRO A 279 -3.88 -21.96 25.06
N GLY A 280 -3.05 -22.94 25.43
CA GLY A 280 -3.04 -23.56 26.76
C GLY A 280 -4.10 -24.66 27.00
N THR A 281 -4.94 -24.99 26.02
CA THR A 281 -5.92 -26.09 26.13
C THR A 281 -5.24 -27.44 26.44
N GLN A 282 -5.68 -28.12 27.50
CA GLN A 282 -5.07 -29.37 27.96
C GLN A 282 -5.54 -30.60 27.16
N SER A 283 -4.60 -31.31 26.54
CA SER A 283 -4.83 -32.60 25.88
C SER A 283 -4.94 -33.76 26.88
N VAL A 284 -6.05 -34.50 26.82
CA VAL A 284 -6.22 -35.74 27.60
C VAL A 284 -5.54 -36.90 26.88
N THR A 285 -4.64 -37.64 27.54
CA THR A 285 -4.04 -38.84 26.94
C THR A 285 -4.89 -40.08 27.19
N PHE A 286 -5.24 -40.79 26.12
CA PHE A 286 -5.98 -42.06 26.16
C PHE A 286 -5.10 -43.18 25.58
N ASN A 287 -5.16 -44.38 26.15
CA ASN A 287 -4.44 -45.56 25.62
C ASN A 287 -5.44 -46.63 25.17
N SER A 288 -5.54 -46.84 23.86
CA SER A 288 -6.54 -47.74 23.24
C SER A 288 -6.22 -49.22 23.46
N SER A 289 -4.93 -49.58 23.58
CA SER A 289 -4.50 -50.95 23.90
C SER A 289 -4.87 -51.38 25.32
N GLN A 290 -4.87 -50.43 26.27
CA GLN A 290 -5.26 -50.65 27.67
C GLN A 290 -6.77 -50.51 27.89
N ASN A 291 -7.45 -49.71 27.06
CA ASN A 291 -8.87 -49.37 27.19
C ASN A 291 -9.62 -49.69 25.88
N PRO A 292 -9.82 -50.97 25.52
CA PRO A 292 -10.49 -51.34 24.27
C PRO A 292 -11.94 -50.83 24.22
N LEU A 293 -12.32 -50.27 23.08
CA LEU A 293 -13.61 -49.65 22.78
C LEU A 293 -14.39 -50.50 21.77
N ASN A 294 -15.06 -51.57 22.24
CA ASN A 294 -15.68 -52.56 21.35
C ASN A 294 -17.14 -52.21 20.98
N ASN A 295 -17.76 -51.31 21.73
CA ASN A 295 -19.17 -50.94 21.64
C ASN A 295 -19.40 -49.53 22.23
N SER A 296 -20.58 -48.97 22.06
CA SER A 296 -20.90 -47.62 22.53
C SER A 296 -20.90 -47.46 24.06
N GLN A 297 -21.16 -48.54 24.82
CA GLN A 297 -21.06 -48.53 26.27
C GLN A 297 -19.59 -48.53 26.74
N ASP A 298 -18.67 -49.19 26.02
CA ASP A 298 -17.23 -49.04 26.28
C ASP A 298 -16.77 -47.60 26.04
N TRP A 299 -17.20 -46.96 24.94
CA TRP A 299 -16.87 -45.57 24.63
C TRP A 299 -17.31 -44.62 25.74
N ASN A 300 -18.61 -44.62 26.07
CA ASN A 300 -19.20 -43.70 27.04
C ASN A 300 -18.66 -43.87 28.48
N ASN A 301 -18.06 -45.02 28.81
CA ASN A 301 -17.49 -45.29 30.13
C ASN A 301 -15.97 -45.12 30.22
N LYS A 302 -15.24 -45.07 29.09
CA LYS A 302 -13.77 -45.12 29.07
C LYS A 302 -13.12 -43.96 28.31
N PHE A 303 -13.77 -43.44 27.27
CA PHE A 303 -13.22 -42.35 26.47
C PHE A 303 -13.50 -40.99 27.15
N PRO A 304 -12.61 -39.98 27.04
CA PRO A 304 -12.87 -38.66 27.61
C PRO A 304 -14.15 -38.04 27.06
N ALA A 305 -14.95 -37.39 27.91
CA ALA A 305 -16.21 -36.74 27.49
C ALA A 305 -15.97 -35.56 26.53
N PRO A 306 -16.93 -35.26 25.61
CA PRO A 306 -16.82 -34.19 24.61
C PRO A 306 -16.55 -32.80 25.20
N GLY A 307 -16.13 -31.88 24.32
CA GLY A 307 -16.01 -30.46 24.63
C GLY A 307 -17.28 -29.67 24.30
N THR A 308 -17.16 -28.34 24.38
CA THR A 308 -18.13 -27.40 23.81
C THR A 308 -17.63 -26.92 22.45
N GLU A 309 -18.51 -26.29 21.67
CA GLU A 309 -18.16 -25.78 20.33
C GLU A 309 -16.99 -24.77 20.38
N SER A 310 -16.98 -23.91 21.39
CA SER A 310 -15.90 -22.96 21.71
C SER A 310 -14.72 -23.52 22.51
N ASN A 311 -14.74 -24.81 22.90
CA ASN A 311 -13.67 -25.45 23.67
C ASN A 311 -13.72 -26.98 23.47
N PRO A 312 -13.23 -27.47 22.30
CA PRO A 312 -13.35 -28.87 21.94
C PRO A 312 -12.43 -29.77 22.79
N ARG A 313 -12.85 -31.02 23.00
CA ARG A 313 -12.08 -32.00 23.77
C ARG A 313 -10.87 -32.46 22.96
N VAL A 314 -9.69 -31.95 23.29
CA VAL A 314 -8.42 -32.46 22.76
C VAL A 314 -8.09 -33.81 23.41
N VAL A 315 -7.95 -34.86 22.59
CA VAL A 315 -7.56 -36.22 23.00
C VAL A 315 -6.37 -36.72 22.20
N ARG A 316 -5.33 -37.14 22.90
CA ARG A 316 -4.15 -37.82 22.35
C ARG A 316 -4.27 -39.32 22.56
N VAL A 317 -4.50 -40.07 21.49
CA VAL A 317 -4.67 -41.52 21.50
C VAL A 317 -3.33 -42.22 21.24
N THR A 318 -3.00 -43.15 22.13
CA THR A 318 -1.75 -43.89 22.20
C THR A 318 -2.01 -45.39 22.32
N GLY A 319 -0.98 -46.22 22.11
CA GLY A 319 -1.08 -47.69 22.20
C GLY A 319 -1.62 -48.39 20.94
N GLY A 320 -2.16 -47.64 19.98
CA GLY A 320 -2.61 -48.14 18.69
C GLY A 320 -3.69 -47.25 18.07
N GLY A 321 -4.29 -47.73 16.98
CA GLY A 321 -5.39 -47.05 16.30
C GLY A 321 -6.64 -46.85 17.16
N LEU A 322 -7.63 -46.15 16.60
CA LEU A 322 -8.91 -45.87 17.25
C LEU A 322 -10.06 -46.46 16.43
N ASN A 323 -10.81 -47.35 17.04
CA ASN A 323 -12.07 -47.87 16.48
C ASN A 323 -13.23 -47.12 17.14
N ILE A 324 -14.08 -46.48 16.34
CA ILE A 324 -15.21 -45.66 16.78
C ILE A 324 -16.50 -46.48 16.55
N PRO A 325 -17.19 -46.95 17.61
CA PRO A 325 -18.40 -47.76 17.49
C PRO A 325 -19.61 -46.94 17.03
N GLY A 326 -20.54 -47.58 16.33
CA GLY A 326 -21.75 -46.94 15.81
C GLY A 326 -22.70 -46.42 16.90
N ASN A 327 -23.46 -45.38 16.57
CA ASN A 327 -24.30 -44.61 17.49
C ASN A 327 -23.49 -43.86 18.58
N ILE A 328 -22.29 -43.38 18.25
CA ILE A 328 -21.50 -42.48 19.09
C ILE A 328 -21.47 -41.08 18.47
N ASN A 329 -21.69 -40.07 19.33
CA ASN A 329 -21.50 -38.67 18.99
C ASN A 329 -20.05 -38.27 19.35
N ILE A 330 -19.27 -37.88 18.34
CA ILE A 330 -17.91 -37.33 18.52
C ILE A 330 -17.83 -35.83 18.20
N SER A 331 -18.93 -35.09 18.30
CA SER A 331 -18.94 -33.63 18.11
C SER A 331 -18.07 -32.92 19.16
N ASN A 332 -17.44 -31.80 18.78
CA ASN A 332 -16.57 -31.00 19.64
C ASN A 332 -15.38 -31.80 20.23
N TYR A 333 -14.66 -32.54 19.38
CA TYR A 333 -13.39 -33.19 19.73
C TYR A 333 -12.29 -32.84 18.73
N VAL A 334 -11.05 -32.78 19.23
CA VAL A 334 -9.83 -32.90 18.42
C VAL A 334 -9.13 -34.19 18.81
N ILE A 335 -9.11 -35.19 17.92
CA ILE A 335 -8.58 -36.53 18.19
C ILE A 335 -7.30 -36.75 17.39
N THR A 336 -6.17 -36.84 18.08
CA THR A 336 -4.87 -37.21 17.48
C THR A 336 -4.49 -38.64 17.84
N VAL A 337 -4.49 -39.54 16.87
CA VAL A 337 -3.94 -40.90 16.98
C VAL A 337 -2.46 -40.87 16.58
N GLU A 338 -1.59 -41.29 17.49
CA GLU A 338 -0.14 -41.27 17.23
C GLU A 338 0.31 -42.34 16.24
N ASN A 339 -0.21 -43.56 16.36
CA ASN A 339 0.15 -44.70 15.50
C ASN A 339 -1.04 -45.63 15.27
N GLY A 340 -1.31 -45.97 14.02
CA GLY A 340 -2.45 -46.78 13.59
C GLY A 340 -3.63 -45.95 13.07
N ASP A 341 -4.62 -46.66 12.54
CA ASP A 341 -5.71 -46.05 11.78
C ASP A 341 -6.89 -45.59 12.67
N ILE A 342 -7.66 -44.61 12.19
CA ILE A 342 -9.00 -44.28 12.71
C ILE A 342 -10.03 -45.02 11.84
N ASN A 343 -10.89 -45.84 12.46
CA ASN A 343 -11.94 -46.61 11.78
C ASN A 343 -13.32 -46.31 12.36
N PHE A 344 -14.27 -45.96 11.50
CA PHE A 344 -15.68 -45.87 11.85
C PHE A 344 -16.38 -47.21 11.62
N ASN A 345 -16.85 -47.85 12.69
CA ASN A 345 -17.44 -49.19 12.69
C ASN A 345 -18.95 -49.12 12.99
N GLY A 346 -19.79 -49.76 12.18
CA GLY A 346 -21.25 -49.68 12.31
C GLY A 346 -21.84 -48.43 11.66
N SER A 347 -22.99 -47.95 12.15
CA SER A 347 -23.79 -46.88 11.53
C SER A 347 -24.08 -45.72 12.50
N ASN A 348 -24.77 -44.69 11.99
CA ASN A 348 -25.24 -43.52 12.75
C ASN A 348 -24.10 -42.69 13.35
N HIS A 349 -23.03 -42.52 12.57
CA HIS A 349 -21.92 -41.61 12.84
C HIS A 349 -22.31 -40.21 12.33
N ASN A 350 -23.00 -39.41 13.15
CA ASN A 350 -23.39 -38.03 12.83
C ASN A 350 -22.81 -37.07 13.88
N PHE A 351 -22.04 -36.06 13.45
CA PHE A 351 -21.33 -35.14 14.34
C PHE A 351 -20.98 -33.78 13.70
N ASN A 352 -20.84 -32.74 14.52
CA ASN A 352 -20.43 -31.38 14.14
C ASN A 352 -19.10 -31.00 14.80
N ASN A 353 -18.29 -30.16 14.13
CA ASN A 353 -17.09 -29.53 14.69
C ASN A 353 -16.08 -30.56 15.25
N VAL A 354 -15.40 -31.26 14.35
CA VAL A 354 -14.51 -32.39 14.69
C VAL A 354 -13.21 -32.33 13.90
N VAL A 355 -12.08 -32.50 14.59
CA VAL A 355 -10.76 -32.63 13.96
C VAL A 355 -10.21 -34.04 14.22
N LEU A 356 -9.87 -34.77 13.16
CA LEU A 356 -9.34 -36.14 13.20
C LEU A 356 -7.94 -36.20 12.61
N ILE A 357 -6.96 -36.69 13.36
CA ILE A 357 -5.54 -36.67 12.97
C ILE A 357 -4.92 -38.05 13.19
N THR A 358 -4.18 -38.56 12.20
CA THR A 358 -3.31 -39.74 12.35
C THR A 358 -1.87 -39.36 12.02
N ASN A 359 -0.99 -39.31 13.02
CA ASN A 359 0.43 -39.00 12.82
C ASN A 359 1.19 -40.13 12.10
N ASN A 360 0.72 -41.39 12.22
CA ASN A 360 1.19 -42.53 11.43
C ASN A 360 0.05 -43.55 11.19
N GLY A 361 -0.84 -43.28 10.23
CA GLY A 361 -2.02 -44.12 9.96
C GLY A 361 -2.98 -43.54 8.92
N ASN A 362 -3.96 -44.34 8.52
CA ASN A 362 -5.06 -43.94 7.62
C ASN A 362 -6.31 -43.51 8.41
N ILE A 363 -7.22 -42.79 7.76
CA ILE A 363 -8.53 -42.43 8.34
C ILE A 363 -9.63 -42.97 7.43
N ASN A 364 -10.41 -43.92 7.94
CA ASN A 364 -11.39 -44.72 7.19
C ASN A 364 -12.82 -44.26 7.54
N LEU A 365 -13.29 -43.25 6.80
CA LEU A 365 -14.57 -42.54 6.95
C LEU A 365 -15.70 -43.35 6.30
N SER A 366 -16.10 -44.44 6.96
CA SER A 366 -17.14 -45.35 6.50
C SER A 366 -18.50 -44.99 7.09
N GLY A 367 -19.46 -44.55 6.26
CA GLY A 367 -20.82 -44.22 6.71
C GLY A 367 -20.90 -43.01 7.66
N VAL A 368 -19.92 -42.11 7.60
CA VAL A 368 -19.84 -40.86 8.37
C VAL A 368 -20.73 -39.79 7.74
N GLN A 369 -21.45 -39.04 8.56
CA GLN A 369 -22.15 -37.81 8.20
C GLN A 369 -21.62 -36.70 9.11
N ALA A 370 -21.15 -35.58 8.56
CA ALA A 370 -20.58 -34.52 9.40
C ALA A 370 -20.74 -33.10 8.82
N THR A 371 -20.78 -32.12 9.72
CA THR A 371 -20.61 -30.69 9.42
C THR A 371 -19.33 -30.20 10.09
N ASN A 372 -18.58 -29.29 9.43
CA ASN A 372 -17.33 -28.74 9.95
C ASN A 372 -16.34 -29.82 10.43
N LEU A 373 -15.99 -30.74 9.52
CA LEU A 373 -15.05 -31.84 9.78
C LEU A 373 -13.68 -31.51 9.18
N SER A 374 -12.61 -31.59 9.97
CA SER A 374 -11.23 -31.53 9.46
C SER A 374 -10.50 -32.85 9.65
N VAL A 375 -9.84 -33.36 8.61
CA VAL A 375 -9.21 -34.69 8.60
C VAL A 375 -7.79 -34.59 8.09
N PHE A 376 -6.82 -34.95 8.94
CA PHE A 376 -5.38 -34.90 8.63
C PHE A 376 -4.77 -36.30 8.74
N ALA A 377 -4.72 -37.03 7.62
CA ALA A 377 -4.09 -38.34 7.58
C ALA A 377 -2.64 -38.27 7.07
N SER A 378 -1.67 -38.71 7.87
CA SER A 378 -0.29 -38.94 7.39
C SER A 378 -0.19 -39.91 6.22
N ARG A 379 -1.21 -40.75 6.02
CA ARG A 379 -1.26 -41.78 4.96
C ARG A 379 -2.46 -41.55 4.03
N SER A 380 -3.50 -42.38 4.08
CA SER A 380 -4.68 -42.24 3.21
C SER A 380 -5.95 -41.85 3.96
N ILE A 381 -6.84 -41.12 3.30
CA ILE A 381 -8.23 -40.93 3.72
C ILE A 381 -9.11 -41.79 2.80
N ASN A 382 -9.87 -42.72 3.35
CA ASN A 382 -10.76 -43.59 2.59
C ASN A 382 -12.22 -43.31 2.99
N MET A 383 -12.99 -42.71 2.09
CA MET A 383 -14.40 -42.43 2.28
C MET A 383 -15.24 -43.54 1.64
N ASN A 384 -16.06 -44.21 2.43
CA ASN A 384 -16.82 -45.38 1.97
C ASN A 384 -18.29 -45.29 2.41
N SER A 385 -19.15 -46.07 1.76
CA SER A 385 -20.52 -46.35 2.22
C SER A 385 -21.36 -45.09 2.43
N THR A 386 -21.51 -44.25 1.40
CA THR A 386 -22.31 -43.01 1.43
C THR A 386 -21.89 -42.01 2.53
N ALA A 387 -20.58 -41.88 2.79
CA ALA A 387 -20.07 -40.81 3.64
C ALA A 387 -20.46 -39.43 3.07
N ARG A 388 -20.89 -38.51 3.94
CA ARG A 388 -21.38 -37.16 3.60
C ARG A 388 -20.78 -36.10 4.48
N PHE A 389 -20.41 -34.97 3.88
CA PHE A 389 -19.97 -33.79 4.60
C PHE A 389 -20.82 -32.58 4.20
N ALA A 390 -20.61 -31.46 4.88
CA ALA A 390 -21.27 -30.18 4.64
C ALA A 390 -20.49 -29.07 5.35
N SER A 391 -20.78 -27.81 4.98
CA SER A 391 -20.08 -26.62 5.49
C SER A 391 -18.55 -26.71 5.29
N SER A 392 -17.76 -25.94 6.06
CA SER A 392 -16.30 -25.87 5.97
C SER A 392 -15.62 -27.16 6.42
N THR A 393 -15.57 -28.16 5.53
CA THR A 393 -14.94 -29.46 5.77
C THR A 393 -13.64 -29.56 4.96
N MET A 394 -12.53 -29.86 5.65
CA MET A 394 -11.20 -30.03 5.05
C MET A 394 -10.70 -31.48 5.15
N LEU A 395 -10.18 -32.03 4.04
CA LEU A 395 -9.59 -33.36 3.96
C LEU A 395 -8.15 -33.27 3.42
N ALA A 396 -7.15 -33.47 4.27
CA ALA A 396 -5.74 -33.34 3.92
C ALA A 396 -4.96 -34.66 4.12
N SER A 397 -4.13 -35.05 3.15
CA SER A 397 -3.28 -36.24 3.24
C SER A 397 -1.79 -35.97 2.98
N GLY A 398 -0.94 -36.44 3.90
CA GLY A 398 0.44 -35.98 4.09
C GLY A 398 1.55 -36.86 3.51
N SER A 399 1.25 -37.77 2.58
CA SER A 399 2.27 -38.61 1.94
C SER A 399 2.02 -38.80 0.45
N ASN A 400 3.10 -38.78 -0.34
CA ASN A 400 3.11 -39.13 -1.77
C ASN A 400 2.70 -40.59 -2.03
N SER A 401 2.76 -41.45 -1.00
CA SER A 401 2.22 -42.83 -1.02
C SER A 401 0.79 -42.94 -0.47
N GLY A 402 0.29 -41.84 0.10
CA GLY A 402 -1.08 -41.65 0.53
C GLY A 402 -2.04 -41.41 -0.62
N SER A 403 -3.33 -41.38 -0.30
CA SER A 403 -4.39 -41.12 -1.26
C SER A 403 -5.66 -40.66 -0.55
N ILE A 404 -6.45 -39.81 -1.21
CA ILE A 404 -7.81 -39.50 -0.78
C ILE A 404 -8.76 -40.20 -1.75
N ASN A 405 -9.53 -41.17 -1.25
CA ASN A 405 -10.33 -42.08 -2.06
C ASN A 405 -11.83 -41.95 -1.74
N PHE A 406 -12.61 -41.51 -2.71
CA PHE A 406 -14.06 -41.34 -2.64
C PHE A 406 -14.75 -42.57 -3.23
N ASN A 407 -15.12 -43.55 -2.41
CA ASN A 407 -15.68 -44.83 -2.84
C ASN A 407 -17.19 -44.90 -2.57
N GLY A 408 -18.01 -44.47 -3.53
CA GLY A 408 -19.47 -44.37 -3.34
C GLY A 408 -19.88 -43.39 -2.23
N ALA A 409 -19.04 -42.39 -1.97
CA ALA A 409 -19.32 -41.29 -1.05
C ALA A 409 -20.07 -40.16 -1.78
N THR A 410 -20.78 -39.32 -1.03
CA THR A 410 -21.54 -38.18 -1.59
C THR A 410 -21.29 -36.95 -0.72
N THR A 411 -20.37 -36.08 -1.13
CA THR A 411 -19.67 -35.18 -0.18
C THR A 411 -20.46 -33.96 0.26
N SER A 412 -21.67 -33.77 -0.27
CA SER A 412 -22.58 -32.66 0.05
C SER A 412 -24.04 -33.12 -0.05
N THR A 413 -24.94 -32.37 0.59
CA THR A 413 -26.40 -32.45 0.36
C THR A 413 -27.04 -31.12 -0.04
N ASN A 414 -26.26 -30.05 -0.21
CA ASN A 414 -26.72 -28.69 -0.49
C ASN A 414 -25.74 -27.98 -1.43
N ASP A 415 -26.26 -27.20 -2.38
CA ASP A 415 -25.46 -26.66 -3.48
C ASP A 415 -24.49 -25.53 -3.06
N SER A 416 -24.53 -25.11 -1.78
CA SER A 416 -23.60 -24.18 -1.15
C SER A 416 -22.51 -24.83 -0.28
N ASP A 417 -22.41 -26.16 -0.22
CA ASP A 417 -21.30 -26.83 0.49
C ASP A 417 -20.05 -26.90 -0.41
N ASN A 418 -18.95 -26.26 -0.02
CA ASN A 418 -17.66 -26.36 -0.70
C ASN A 418 -16.63 -27.04 0.21
N LEU A 419 -16.12 -28.22 -0.19
CA LEU A 419 -14.97 -28.84 0.49
C LEU A 419 -13.65 -28.16 0.13
N ARG A 420 -12.66 -28.31 1.02
CA ARG A 420 -11.23 -28.16 0.67
C ARG A 420 -10.52 -29.51 0.80
N VAL A 421 -9.92 -30.02 -0.29
CA VAL A 421 -9.33 -31.37 -0.30
C VAL A 421 -7.92 -31.34 -0.86
N VAL A 422 -6.91 -31.62 -0.03
CA VAL A 422 -5.48 -31.46 -0.41
C VAL A 422 -4.70 -32.76 -0.23
N SER A 423 -4.02 -33.22 -1.28
CA SER A 423 -3.31 -34.50 -1.27
C SER A 423 -1.86 -34.37 -1.72
N ALA A 424 -0.91 -34.64 -0.82
CA ALA A 424 0.49 -34.86 -1.19
C ALA A 424 0.67 -36.14 -2.04
N GLY A 425 -0.30 -37.04 -2.02
CA GLY A 425 -0.43 -38.19 -2.91
C GLY A 425 -1.49 -37.97 -3.98
N ARG A 426 -2.19 -39.05 -4.38
CA ARG A 426 -3.24 -39.01 -5.42
C ARG A 426 -4.63 -38.72 -4.86
N ILE A 427 -5.58 -38.35 -5.74
CA ILE A 427 -7.01 -38.28 -5.44
C ILE A 427 -7.78 -39.22 -6.40
N THR A 428 -8.64 -40.07 -5.84
CA THR A 428 -9.39 -41.08 -6.62
C THR A 428 -10.90 -40.99 -6.34
N PHE A 429 -11.71 -40.83 -7.38
CA PHE A 429 -13.17 -40.93 -7.29
C PHE A 429 -13.65 -42.24 -7.92
N ASN A 430 -14.42 -43.03 -7.18
CA ASN A 430 -14.92 -44.35 -7.58
C ASN A 430 -16.44 -44.40 -7.34
N ALA A 431 -17.23 -44.11 -8.38
CA ALA A 431 -18.69 -43.90 -8.30
C ALA A 431 -19.12 -42.92 -7.18
N ALA A 432 -18.34 -41.87 -6.98
CA ALA A 432 -18.66 -40.80 -6.02
C ALA A 432 -19.57 -39.76 -6.69
N LEU A 433 -20.72 -39.47 -6.08
CA LEU A 433 -21.76 -38.63 -6.68
C LEU A 433 -21.98 -37.39 -5.82
N ASN A 434 -22.17 -36.22 -6.43
CA ASN A 434 -22.31 -34.95 -5.70
C ASN A 434 -21.12 -34.70 -4.77
N SER A 435 -19.90 -34.85 -5.31
CA SER A 435 -18.72 -34.24 -4.69
C SER A 435 -18.78 -32.73 -4.97
N ARG A 436 -18.45 -31.87 -3.99
CA ARG A 436 -18.45 -30.40 -4.16
C ARG A 436 -17.20 -29.74 -3.56
N GLY A 437 -16.67 -28.70 -4.20
CA GLY A 437 -15.57 -27.87 -3.70
C GLY A 437 -14.26 -27.92 -4.49
N LEU A 438 -13.19 -27.40 -3.88
CA LEU A 438 -11.82 -27.30 -4.42
C LEU A 438 -10.97 -28.51 -4.00
N PHE A 439 -10.38 -29.19 -5.00
CA PHE A 439 -9.54 -30.38 -4.82
C PHE A 439 -8.14 -30.19 -5.44
N GLU A 440 -7.10 -30.49 -4.67
CA GLU A 440 -5.70 -30.20 -4.99
C GLU A 440 -4.82 -31.45 -4.78
N SER A 441 -3.96 -31.76 -5.74
CA SER A 441 -3.11 -32.97 -5.68
C SER A 441 -1.70 -32.73 -6.21
N VAL A 442 -0.70 -33.09 -5.41
CA VAL A 442 0.70 -33.23 -5.87
C VAL A 442 0.85 -34.49 -6.77
N GLY A 443 0.01 -35.50 -6.56
CA GLY A 443 -0.11 -36.69 -7.39
C GLY A 443 -1.14 -36.57 -8.52
N ASP A 444 -1.59 -37.73 -9.02
CA ASP A 444 -2.59 -37.83 -10.07
C ASP A 444 -4.04 -37.72 -9.52
N PHE A 445 -4.95 -37.19 -10.35
CA PHE A 445 -6.38 -37.43 -10.22
C PHE A 445 -6.83 -38.62 -11.06
N THR A 446 -7.76 -39.43 -10.55
CA THR A 446 -8.44 -40.45 -11.34
C THR A 446 -9.92 -40.54 -10.96
N PHE A 447 -10.79 -40.30 -11.94
CA PHE A 447 -12.24 -40.46 -11.83
C PHE A 447 -12.67 -41.75 -12.53
N ASN A 448 -13.48 -42.55 -11.86
CA ASN A 448 -14.00 -43.82 -12.36
C ASN A 448 -15.52 -43.93 -12.14
N ASN A 449 -16.19 -44.61 -13.07
CA ASN A 449 -17.53 -45.19 -12.92
C ASN A 449 -18.63 -44.17 -12.55
N ASN A 450 -18.92 -43.25 -13.46
CA ASN A 450 -19.94 -42.21 -13.35
C ASN A 450 -19.78 -41.30 -12.12
N SER A 451 -18.54 -41.02 -11.71
CA SER A 451 -18.30 -40.06 -10.62
C SER A 451 -18.62 -38.64 -11.08
N THR A 452 -19.28 -37.83 -10.24
CA THR A 452 -19.61 -36.42 -10.50
C THR A 452 -19.03 -35.53 -9.41
N LEU A 453 -18.27 -34.52 -9.85
CA LEU A 453 -17.77 -33.40 -9.06
C LEU A 453 -18.38 -32.09 -9.58
N TYR A 454 -18.68 -31.18 -8.66
CA TYR A 454 -18.96 -29.77 -8.93
C TYR A 454 -17.88 -28.92 -8.23
N GLY A 455 -17.20 -28.03 -8.93
CA GLY A 455 -16.09 -27.23 -8.40
C GLY A 455 -14.80 -27.42 -9.20
N THR A 456 -13.65 -27.21 -8.57
CA THR A 456 -12.34 -27.12 -9.25
C THR A 456 -11.35 -28.21 -8.84
N ILE A 457 -10.48 -28.59 -9.79
CA ILE A 457 -9.38 -29.55 -9.58
C ILE A 457 -8.04 -29.01 -10.09
N ALA A 458 -6.99 -29.16 -9.29
CA ALA A 458 -5.63 -28.71 -9.60
C ALA A 458 -4.57 -29.79 -9.29
N ALA A 459 -3.72 -30.13 -10.26
CA ALA A 459 -2.85 -31.31 -10.19
C ALA A 459 -1.40 -31.10 -10.68
N LYS A 460 -0.39 -31.38 -9.83
CA LYS A 460 1.01 -31.56 -10.27
C LYS A 460 1.22 -32.92 -10.97
N GLY A 461 0.35 -33.90 -10.75
CA GLY A 461 0.26 -35.14 -11.54
C GLY A 461 -0.75 -35.07 -12.70
N ASN A 462 -1.07 -36.22 -13.29
CA ASN A 462 -2.00 -36.33 -14.43
C ASN A 462 -3.46 -36.34 -13.97
N ILE A 463 -4.40 -36.03 -14.87
CA ILE A 463 -5.84 -36.14 -14.59
C ILE A 463 -6.44 -37.16 -15.56
N THR A 464 -7.07 -38.22 -15.03
CA THR A 464 -7.68 -39.29 -15.85
C THR A 464 -9.17 -39.44 -15.57
N PHE A 465 -9.99 -39.39 -16.62
CA PHE A 465 -11.43 -39.61 -16.58
C PHE A 465 -11.78 -40.94 -17.25
N ASN A 466 -12.39 -41.87 -16.51
CA ASN A 466 -12.81 -43.19 -16.99
C ASN A 466 -14.29 -43.43 -16.73
N ASN A 467 -14.99 -44.02 -17.70
CA ASN A 467 -16.38 -44.49 -17.62
C ASN A 467 -17.35 -43.40 -17.11
N GLY A 468 -17.73 -42.42 -17.93
CA GLY A 468 -18.88 -41.53 -17.68
C GLY A 468 -18.70 -40.50 -16.57
N ALA A 469 -17.46 -40.20 -16.16
CA ALA A 469 -17.17 -39.22 -15.12
C ALA A 469 -17.38 -37.76 -15.58
N ASN A 470 -17.97 -36.95 -14.71
CA ASN A 470 -18.36 -35.55 -14.96
C ASN A 470 -17.63 -34.59 -13.99
N VAL A 471 -17.27 -33.41 -14.48
CA VAL A 471 -16.83 -32.27 -13.66
C VAL A 471 -17.56 -31.05 -14.18
N ILE A 472 -18.32 -30.38 -13.31
CA ILE A 472 -19.06 -29.18 -13.63
C ILE A 472 -18.44 -28.05 -12.82
N TYR A 473 -18.20 -26.89 -13.42
CA TYR A 473 -17.61 -25.78 -12.68
C TYR A 473 -18.62 -25.18 -11.70
N THR A 474 -18.15 -24.79 -10.52
CA THR A 474 -18.87 -23.90 -9.60
C THR A 474 -17.89 -22.88 -9.06
N ASN A 475 -18.35 -21.67 -8.77
CA ASN A 475 -17.52 -20.69 -8.03
C ASN A 475 -17.24 -21.25 -6.62
N ASP A 476 -16.12 -21.93 -6.46
CA ASP A 476 -15.59 -22.34 -5.17
C ASP A 476 -15.32 -21.07 -4.35
N THR A 477 -16.13 -20.86 -3.31
CA THR A 477 -15.97 -19.78 -2.32
C THR A 477 -15.06 -20.19 -1.17
N THR A 478 -14.33 -21.29 -1.30
CA THR A 478 -13.17 -21.57 -0.47
C THR A 478 -12.03 -20.75 -1.02
N GLU A 479 -11.69 -19.66 -0.32
CA GLU A 479 -10.47 -18.87 -0.53
C GLU A 479 -9.30 -19.81 -0.92
N GLU A 480 -8.57 -19.54 -2.02
CA GLU A 480 -7.25 -20.16 -2.17
C GLU A 480 -6.42 -19.72 -0.94
N VAL A 481 -5.55 -20.60 -0.42
CA VAL A 481 -4.82 -20.25 0.82
C VAL A 481 -3.94 -19.07 0.49
N ASP A 482 -4.04 -17.98 1.27
CA ASP A 482 -3.23 -16.82 0.99
C ASP A 482 -1.75 -17.20 1.09
N THR A 483 -0.99 -16.78 0.09
CA THR A 483 0.44 -17.06 -0.08
C THR A 483 1.19 -15.81 -0.56
N GLU A 484 0.50 -14.67 -0.65
CA GLU A 484 1.16 -13.37 -0.77
C GLU A 484 1.77 -12.99 0.59
N GLN A 485 2.66 -11.99 0.59
CA GLN A 485 3.33 -11.54 1.81
C GLN A 485 2.94 -10.10 2.10
N PRO A 486 2.71 -9.73 3.38
CA PRO A 486 2.43 -8.35 3.76
C PRO A 486 3.45 -7.36 3.19
N VAL A 487 2.96 -6.42 2.38
CA VAL A 487 3.77 -5.42 1.70
C VAL A 487 3.94 -4.21 2.62
N ILE A 488 5.18 -3.96 3.05
CA ILE A 488 5.56 -2.81 3.86
C ILE A 488 6.21 -1.75 2.96
N THR A 489 5.82 -0.49 3.12
CA THR A 489 6.56 0.68 2.64
C THR A 489 6.71 1.68 3.78
N ALA A 490 7.85 2.39 3.87
CA ALA A 490 8.05 3.49 4.81
C ALA A 490 9.09 4.49 4.29
N ALA A 491 8.99 5.74 4.73
CA ALA A 491 9.97 6.80 4.50
C ALA A 491 9.98 7.81 5.65
N LEU A 492 11.06 8.57 5.78
CA LEU A 492 11.05 9.83 6.53
C LEU A 492 9.95 10.74 5.96
N VAL A 493 9.21 11.41 6.84
CA VAL A 493 8.28 12.48 6.45
C VAL A 493 9.06 13.72 6.03
N ASN A 494 10.09 14.05 6.81
CA ASN A 494 11.01 15.14 6.57
C ASN A 494 12.43 14.55 6.47
N ASP A 495 12.95 14.47 5.24
CA ASP A 495 14.37 14.25 4.96
C ASP A 495 15.01 15.64 4.87
N THR A 496 15.51 16.16 5.98
CA THR A 496 15.40 17.60 6.29
C THR A 496 16.64 18.38 5.90
N ALA A 497 16.58 19.11 4.79
CA ALA A 497 17.61 20.05 4.38
C ALA A 497 17.34 21.48 4.90
N PRO A 498 18.30 22.42 4.76
CA PRO A 498 18.12 23.81 5.15
C PRO A 498 16.79 24.42 4.70
N ASN A 499 16.23 25.28 5.57
CA ASN A 499 14.90 25.89 5.41
C ASN A 499 13.73 24.87 5.39
N ASN A 500 13.91 23.69 6.01
CA ASN A 500 12.92 22.60 6.06
C ASN A 500 12.43 22.17 4.66
N THR A 501 13.38 22.02 3.73
CA THR A 501 13.11 21.52 2.37
C THR A 501 13.55 20.07 2.27
N THR A 502 12.76 19.21 1.59
CA THR A 502 13.11 17.78 1.54
C THR A 502 14.23 17.49 0.53
N ASN A 503 15.30 16.84 0.99
CA ASN A 503 16.38 16.32 0.15
C ASN A 503 16.18 14.80 -0.09
N THR A 504 17.27 14.05 -0.26
CA THR A 504 17.27 12.58 -0.44
C THR A 504 18.51 11.91 0.17
N ASP A 505 19.21 12.57 1.10
CA ASP A 505 20.46 12.04 1.69
C ASP A 505 20.25 11.33 3.03
N ARG A 506 19.02 11.33 3.56
CA ARG A 506 18.59 10.62 4.77
C ARG A 506 19.22 11.18 6.04
N ILE A 507 19.41 12.49 6.09
CA ILE A 507 19.89 13.23 7.26
C ILE A 507 18.75 14.14 7.74
N THR A 508 18.38 14.06 9.02
CA THR A 508 17.22 14.80 9.52
C THR A 508 17.28 15.12 11.01
N SER A 509 16.71 16.26 11.38
CA SER A 509 16.39 16.65 12.76
C SER A 509 15.02 16.16 13.25
N ASP A 510 14.12 15.81 12.32
CA ASP A 510 12.83 15.17 12.59
C ASP A 510 12.82 13.73 12.04
N PRO A 511 13.01 12.70 12.89
CA PRO A 511 13.03 11.30 12.47
C PRO A 511 11.63 10.73 12.17
N THR A 512 10.55 11.53 12.18
CA THR A 512 9.18 11.04 11.98
C THR A 512 9.03 10.26 10.66
N ILE A 513 8.47 9.05 10.75
CA ILE A 513 8.35 8.10 9.64
C ILE A 513 6.88 7.81 9.34
N ASN A 514 6.50 7.87 8.07
CA ASN A 514 5.18 7.43 7.59
C ASN A 514 5.32 6.24 6.63
N GLY A 515 4.29 5.40 6.59
CA GLY A 515 4.31 4.21 5.73
C GLY A 515 2.96 3.53 5.55
N THR A 516 2.99 2.40 4.85
CA THR A 516 1.87 1.48 4.66
C THR A 516 2.28 0.05 4.96
N VAL A 517 1.40 -0.72 5.59
CA VAL A 517 1.49 -2.19 5.66
C VAL A 517 0.13 -2.80 5.25
N THR A 518 0.15 -3.39 4.06
CA THR A 518 -1.03 -3.82 3.30
C THR A 518 -0.87 -5.25 2.81
N ASP A 519 -1.96 -6.00 2.84
CA ASP A 519 -2.05 -7.39 2.41
C ASP A 519 -3.51 -7.68 1.99
N ASN A 520 -3.77 -8.83 1.36
CA ASN A 520 -5.13 -9.26 1.05
C ASN A 520 -5.80 -9.93 2.26
N GLY A 521 -5.01 -10.60 3.12
CA GLY A 521 -5.42 -11.12 4.41
C GLY A 521 -5.44 -10.07 5.53
N GLU A 522 -5.93 -10.49 6.71
CA GLU A 522 -5.87 -9.67 7.92
C GLU A 522 -4.44 -9.64 8.48
N ILE A 523 -3.86 -8.45 8.66
CA ILE A 523 -2.58 -8.29 9.38
C ILE A 523 -2.79 -8.56 10.88
N VAL A 524 -2.23 -9.66 11.39
CA VAL A 524 -2.32 -10.04 12.81
C VAL A 524 -1.06 -9.67 13.62
N GLU A 525 0.03 -9.33 12.94
CA GLU A 525 1.30 -8.95 13.57
C GLU A 525 2.01 -7.88 12.74
N PHE A 526 2.52 -6.85 13.40
CA PHE A 526 3.38 -5.81 12.81
C PHE A 526 4.36 -5.37 13.90
N THR A 527 5.65 -5.56 13.68
CA THR A 527 6.70 -5.42 14.69
C THR A 527 7.88 -4.60 14.17
N ALA A 528 8.54 -3.87 15.08
CA ALA A 528 9.61 -2.94 14.78
C ALA A 528 10.80 -3.08 15.74
N GLY A 529 12.01 -2.83 15.25
CA GLY A 529 13.22 -2.74 16.06
C GLY A 529 14.27 -1.84 15.41
N PHE A 530 15.26 -1.41 16.18
CA PHE A 530 16.36 -0.55 15.70
C PHE A 530 17.69 -1.29 15.73
N ASP A 531 18.51 -1.07 14.70
CA ASP A 531 19.92 -1.47 14.65
C ASP A 531 20.14 -2.96 14.98
N ASP A 532 21.17 -3.32 15.76
CA ASP A 532 21.51 -4.69 16.17
C ASP A 532 20.50 -5.35 17.15
N THR A 533 19.25 -4.87 17.23
CA THR A 533 18.21 -5.46 18.09
C THR A 533 17.82 -6.86 17.60
N ASP A 534 17.75 -7.83 18.52
CA ASP A 534 17.27 -9.19 18.23
C ASP A 534 15.79 -9.15 17.81
N ILE A 535 15.43 -9.84 16.72
CA ILE A 535 14.06 -9.94 16.22
C ILE A 535 13.06 -10.46 17.27
N ALA A 536 13.52 -11.27 18.23
CA ALA A 536 12.71 -11.74 19.36
C ALA A 536 12.42 -10.65 20.42
N ALA A 537 13.01 -9.47 20.30
CA ALA A 537 12.82 -8.30 21.15
C ALA A 537 12.11 -7.12 20.43
N TYR A 538 11.68 -7.30 19.17
CA TYR A 538 10.97 -6.26 18.43
C TYR A 538 9.63 -5.89 19.10
N VAL A 539 9.32 -4.59 19.08
CA VAL A 539 8.11 -4.00 19.70
C VAL A 539 6.92 -4.17 18.76
N ASN A 540 5.76 -4.55 19.30
CA ASN A 540 4.51 -4.60 18.55
C ASN A 540 4.03 -3.16 18.20
N VAL A 541 4.00 -2.85 16.91
CA VAL A 541 3.57 -1.57 16.33
C VAL A 541 2.27 -1.68 15.53
N LEU A 542 1.56 -2.81 15.61
CA LEU A 542 0.23 -2.98 15.04
C LEU A 542 -0.80 -1.94 15.53
N PRO A 543 -0.80 -1.45 16.80
CA PRO A 543 -1.71 -0.40 17.25
C PRO A 543 -1.56 0.96 16.52
N GLN A 544 -0.41 1.21 15.90
CA GLN A 544 -0.12 2.43 15.13
C GLN A 544 -0.60 2.35 13.67
N ARG A 545 -1.08 1.19 13.22
CA ARG A 545 -1.64 0.95 11.89
C ARG A 545 -3.13 1.27 11.86
N SER A 546 -3.55 2.18 10.98
CA SER A 546 -4.97 2.45 10.72
C SER A 546 -5.60 1.41 9.78
N ALA A 547 -6.93 1.30 9.77
CA ALA A 547 -7.67 0.27 9.04
C ALA A 547 -7.42 0.21 7.52
N ASN A 548 -6.94 1.30 6.92
CA ASN A 548 -6.53 1.37 5.51
C ASN A 548 -5.07 0.94 5.25
N GLY A 549 -4.36 0.46 6.27
CA GLY A 549 -2.96 0.01 6.18
C GLY A 549 -1.91 1.08 6.45
N ASN A 550 -2.26 2.37 6.51
CA ASN A 550 -1.29 3.42 6.82
C ASN A 550 -0.78 3.31 8.26
N PHE A 551 0.44 3.77 8.51
CA PHE A 551 0.97 4.02 9.86
C PHE A 551 1.83 5.27 9.91
N SER A 552 2.07 5.77 11.12
CA SER A 552 2.94 6.90 11.42
C SER A 552 3.68 6.64 12.73
N PHE A 553 4.99 6.85 12.74
CA PHE A 553 5.84 6.80 13.93
C PHE A 553 6.44 8.19 14.15
N ASP A 554 5.92 8.90 15.14
CA ASP A 554 6.54 10.12 15.64
C ASP A 554 7.80 9.81 16.46
N ARG A 555 8.60 10.84 16.79
CA ARG A 555 9.81 10.67 17.60
C ARG A 555 9.56 9.89 18.90
N ALA A 556 8.46 10.16 19.61
CA ALA A 556 8.12 9.46 20.85
C ALA A 556 7.84 7.96 20.63
N THR A 557 7.22 7.60 19.51
CA THR A 557 7.02 6.20 19.10
C THR A 557 8.34 5.52 18.75
N LEU A 558 9.23 6.21 18.03
CA LEU A 558 10.55 5.68 17.66
C LEU A 558 11.46 5.50 18.89
N GLU A 559 11.43 6.44 19.84
CA GLU A 559 12.09 6.32 21.15
C GLU A 559 11.51 5.14 21.96
N SER A 560 10.21 4.87 21.85
CA SER A 560 9.58 3.69 22.45
C SER A 560 9.94 2.37 21.76
N ILE A 561 10.34 2.38 20.48
CA ILE A 561 10.82 1.20 19.75
C ILE A 561 12.31 0.96 20.06
N TYR A 562 13.10 2.03 20.16
CA TYR A 562 14.51 2.01 20.58
C TYR A 562 14.69 1.70 22.08
N GLY A 563 13.66 1.95 22.89
CA GLY A 563 13.62 1.69 24.34
C GLY A 563 14.27 2.77 25.21
N ASN A 564 14.64 3.91 24.62
CA ASN A 564 15.23 5.08 25.28
C ASN A 564 15.11 6.31 24.35
N ILE A 565 15.61 7.47 24.78
CA ILE A 565 15.87 8.61 23.88
C ILE A 565 16.78 8.13 22.73
N LEU A 566 16.37 8.43 21.49
CA LEU A 566 17.09 8.13 20.27
C LEU A 566 18.20 9.19 20.11
N PRO A 567 19.50 8.81 20.13
CA PRO A 567 20.61 9.74 20.07
C PRO A 567 20.87 10.22 18.65
N ASP A 568 21.69 11.27 18.49
CA ASP A 568 22.23 11.64 17.18
C ASP A 568 23.19 10.56 16.66
N GLY A 569 23.08 10.25 15.36
CA GLY A 569 23.84 9.19 14.70
C GLY A 569 23.04 8.44 13.62
N ASN A 570 23.73 7.52 12.94
CA ASN A 570 23.12 6.66 11.92
C ASN A 570 22.36 5.50 12.56
N HIS A 571 21.05 5.43 12.31
CA HIS A 571 20.15 4.38 12.75
C HIS A 571 19.53 3.63 11.57
N THR A 572 19.13 2.37 11.78
CA THR A 572 18.27 1.61 10.86
C THR A 572 17.04 1.09 11.58
N LEU A 573 15.87 1.52 11.13
CA LEU A 573 14.58 0.96 11.57
C LEU A 573 14.25 -0.28 10.73
N HIS A 574 14.05 -1.41 11.40
CA HIS A 574 13.64 -2.68 10.83
C HIS A 574 12.16 -2.93 11.10
N LEU A 575 11.39 -3.32 10.08
CA LEU A 575 9.96 -3.61 10.17
C LEU A 575 9.62 -4.99 9.59
N LEU A 576 8.82 -5.78 10.30
CA LEU A 576 8.24 -7.03 9.80
C LEU A 576 6.73 -7.08 10.09
N SER A 577 6.00 -7.83 9.27
CA SER A 577 4.57 -8.07 9.46
C SER A 577 4.17 -9.50 9.09
N LYS A 578 3.07 -9.99 9.66
CA LYS A 578 2.49 -11.30 9.37
C LYS A 578 0.97 -11.22 9.25
N ASP A 579 0.42 -11.92 8.28
CA ASP A 579 -1.02 -12.08 8.06
C ASP A 579 -1.66 -13.19 8.95
N ALA A 580 -2.97 -13.36 8.83
CA ALA A 580 -3.75 -14.41 9.48
C ALA A 580 -3.53 -15.82 8.88
N SER A 581 -2.93 -15.93 7.69
CA SER A 581 -2.59 -17.20 7.04
C SER A 581 -1.23 -17.76 7.52
N GLY A 582 -0.36 -16.90 8.06
CA GLY A 582 0.97 -17.21 8.54
C GLY A 582 2.11 -16.69 7.65
N ASN A 583 1.82 -15.97 6.56
CA ASN A 583 2.82 -15.39 5.67
C ASN A 583 3.50 -14.20 6.35
N VAL A 584 4.83 -14.24 6.40
CA VAL A 584 5.67 -13.19 6.99
C VAL A 584 6.31 -12.37 5.86
N SER A 585 6.34 -11.05 6.02
CA SER A 585 7.06 -10.14 5.12
C SER A 585 8.57 -10.40 5.15
N ASN A 586 9.25 -9.93 4.11
CA ASN A 586 10.68 -9.64 4.25
C ASN A 586 10.87 -8.50 5.26
N SER A 587 12.06 -8.37 5.83
CA SER A 587 12.41 -7.18 6.61
C SER A 587 12.39 -5.95 5.69
N PHE A 588 11.68 -4.90 6.10
CA PHE A 588 11.79 -3.58 5.50
C PHE A 588 12.73 -2.73 6.36
N ASP A 589 13.86 -2.33 5.76
CA ASP A 589 14.95 -1.65 6.46
C ASP A 589 15.05 -0.18 6.00
N LEU A 590 14.91 0.77 6.93
CA LEU A 590 15.05 2.21 6.67
C LEU A 590 16.22 2.78 7.48
N THR A 591 17.37 2.95 6.82
CA THR A 591 18.53 3.66 7.37
C THR A 591 18.40 5.17 7.20
N PHE A 592 18.74 5.93 8.25
CA PHE A 592 18.83 7.38 8.28
C PHE A 592 19.86 7.85 9.32
N THR A 593 20.27 9.11 9.25
CA THR A 593 21.05 9.80 10.29
C THR A 593 20.16 10.79 11.01
N LEU A 594 19.99 10.61 12.31
CA LEU A 594 19.41 11.62 13.18
C LEU A 594 20.51 12.62 13.56
N ASP A 595 20.24 13.91 13.37
CA ASP A 595 21.10 14.98 13.87
C ASP A 595 20.24 16.13 14.38
N THR A 596 20.30 16.41 15.68
CA THR A 596 19.46 17.38 16.37
C THR A 596 20.24 18.55 17.00
N VAL A 597 21.49 18.76 16.56
CA VAL A 597 22.40 19.75 17.14
C VAL A 597 23.18 20.54 16.08
N THR A 598 23.07 21.87 16.09
CA THR A 598 24.02 22.74 15.37
C THR A 598 24.63 23.82 16.29
N PRO A 599 25.95 24.05 16.24
CA PRO A 599 26.61 25.16 16.94
C PRO A 599 26.06 26.55 16.55
N ALA A 600 25.93 27.43 17.54
CA ALA A 600 25.66 28.84 17.30
C ALA A 600 26.84 29.49 16.53
N PRO A 601 26.57 30.38 15.55
CA PRO A 601 27.62 31.18 14.93
C PRO A 601 28.44 31.99 15.94
N ALA A 602 29.76 31.99 15.76
CA ALA A 602 30.73 32.59 16.68
C ALA A 602 31.72 33.49 15.92
N ASP A 603 32.50 34.28 16.68
CA ASP A 603 33.59 35.12 16.17
C ASP A 603 33.17 36.03 15.00
N LEU A 604 31.95 36.57 15.06
CA LEU A 604 31.43 37.59 14.15
C LEU A 604 32.29 38.86 14.27
N ASP A 605 32.87 39.32 13.15
CA ASP A 605 33.69 40.54 13.10
C ASP A 605 33.61 41.22 11.72
N LEU A 606 33.96 42.51 11.62
CA LEU A 606 34.22 43.11 10.31
C LEU A 606 35.51 42.52 9.73
N THR A 607 35.52 42.25 8.43
CA THR A 607 36.78 41.95 7.75
C THR A 607 37.71 43.16 7.84
N ALA A 608 39.00 42.94 8.15
CA ALA A 608 40.04 43.98 8.34
C ALA A 608 40.40 44.83 7.07
N THR A 609 39.54 44.81 6.05
CA THR A 609 39.54 45.69 4.86
C THR A 609 38.24 46.48 4.70
N ASN A 610 37.19 46.12 5.45
CA ASN A 610 35.94 46.85 5.59
C ASN A 610 35.89 47.61 6.91
N ASP A 611 36.51 47.09 7.97
CA ASP A 611 36.85 47.92 9.13
C ASP A 611 37.86 48.98 8.68
N SER A 612 37.41 50.23 8.66
CA SER A 612 37.99 51.31 7.85
C SER A 612 37.86 52.68 8.53
N GLY A 613 37.65 52.67 9.85
CA GLY A 613 37.71 53.81 10.76
C GLY A 613 39.16 54.21 11.05
N VAL A 614 39.52 54.22 12.34
CA VAL A 614 40.85 54.66 12.80
C VAL A 614 41.74 53.46 13.14
N ASP A 615 41.16 52.42 13.72
CA ASP A 615 41.74 51.09 13.82
C ASP A 615 41.20 50.19 12.68
N ASN A 616 41.67 48.95 12.61
CA ASN A 616 41.05 47.88 11.82
C ASN A 616 40.58 46.72 12.70
N SER A 617 40.25 47.07 13.95
CA SER A 617 39.55 46.27 14.95
C SER A 617 38.59 47.12 15.83
N ASP A 618 38.22 48.34 15.39
CA ASP A 618 37.28 49.23 16.11
C ASP A 618 35.81 49.07 15.67
N ASN A 619 35.58 48.29 14.60
CA ASN A 619 34.27 48.00 13.99
C ASN A 619 33.52 49.25 13.45
N ILE A 620 34.27 50.22 12.92
CA ILE A 620 33.78 51.42 12.25
C ILE A 620 34.10 51.35 10.76
N THR A 621 33.09 51.52 9.90
CA THR A 621 33.22 51.35 8.45
C THR A 621 32.68 52.53 7.65
N ASN A 622 33.43 52.96 6.63
CA ASN A 622 32.96 53.93 5.63
C ASN A 622 32.36 53.28 4.36
N ASN A 623 32.17 51.96 4.39
CA ASN A 623 31.47 51.21 3.35
C ASN A 623 30.01 50.99 3.75
N SER A 624 29.05 51.34 2.88
CA SER A 624 27.61 51.09 3.13
C SER A 624 27.20 49.63 2.90
N THR A 625 28.05 48.82 2.24
CA THR A 625 27.88 47.36 2.10
C THR A 625 29.10 46.65 2.70
N PRO A 626 29.28 46.70 4.03
CA PRO A 626 30.42 46.07 4.69
C PRO A 626 30.43 44.55 4.51
N THR A 627 31.62 43.95 4.63
CA THR A 627 31.79 42.50 4.64
C THR A 627 32.19 42.03 6.03
N ILE A 628 31.31 41.23 6.62
CA ILE A 628 31.43 40.60 7.93
C ILE A 628 31.94 39.16 7.73
N THR A 629 32.74 38.68 8.67
CA THR A 629 33.28 37.32 8.72
C THR A 629 32.85 36.66 10.03
N GLY A 630 32.94 35.33 10.09
CA GLY A 630 32.84 34.60 11.35
C GLY A 630 32.94 33.09 11.16
N ASN A 631 32.58 32.36 12.21
CA ASN A 631 32.55 30.90 12.23
C ASN A 631 31.14 30.35 12.47
N ALA A 632 30.91 29.14 11.96
CA ALA A 632 29.70 28.34 12.11
C ALA A 632 30.06 26.86 11.87
N GLU A 633 29.06 25.99 11.81
CA GLU A 633 29.25 24.60 11.36
C GLU A 633 29.70 24.54 9.89
N ALA A 634 30.60 23.60 9.56
CA ALA A 634 31.08 23.45 8.19
C ALA A 634 29.95 23.03 7.25
N LEU A 635 29.88 23.67 6.07
CA LEU A 635 28.80 23.50 5.07
C LEU A 635 27.39 23.94 5.54
N SER A 636 27.27 24.59 6.71
CA SER A 636 26.00 25.21 7.12
C SER A 636 25.69 26.46 6.29
N LYS A 637 24.40 26.73 6.07
CA LYS A 637 23.92 28.01 5.52
C LYS A 637 23.89 29.03 6.65
N VAL A 638 24.56 30.17 6.46
CA VAL A 638 24.59 31.28 7.43
C VAL A 638 23.85 32.49 6.87
N GLU A 639 22.94 33.05 7.64
CA GLU A 639 22.20 34.28 7.33
C GLU A 639 22.58 35.39 8.35
N LEU A 640 22.90 36.59 7.88
CA LEU A 640 23.08 37.77 8.73
C LEU A 640 21.77 38.54 8.89
N LEU A 641 21.49 39.01 10.10
CA LEU A 641 20.27 39.73 10.45
C LEU A 641 20.57 41.06 11.15
N ASN A 642 19.76 42.07 10.84
CA ASN A 642 19.71 43.35 11.54
C ASN A 642 18.27 43.53 12.07
N ASN A 643 18.09 43.53 13.39
CA ASN A 643 16.76 43.55 14.03
C ASN A 643 15.79 42.49 13.46
N GLY A 644 16.29 41.27 13.22
CA GLY A 644 15.51 40.16 12.64
C GLY A 644 15.29 40.22 11.12
N VAL A 645 15.69 41.29 10.44
CA VAL A 645 15.61 41.39 8.97
C VAL A 645 16.90 40.86 8.36
N LYS A 646 16.82 39.88 7.44
CA LYS A 646 18.00 39.36 6.72
C LYS A 646 18.68 40.44 5.88
N ILE A 647 19.99 40.63 6.11
CA ILE A 647 20.85 41.56 5.38
C ILE A 647 21.91 40.87 4.51
N GLY A 648 22.07 39.55 4.59
CA GLY A 648 22.96 38.78 3.71
C GLY A 648 22.96 37.30 4.04
N GLU A 649 23.55 36.47 3.16
CA GLU A 649 23.71 35.03 3.39
C GLU A 649 24.93 34.45 2.66
N ALA A 650 25.47 33.34 3.16
CA ALA A 650 26.50 32.52 2.52
C ALA A 650 26.44 31.07 3.04
N GLU A 651 27.26 30.19 2.46
CA GLU A 651 27.57 28.86 3.00
C GLU A 651 28.92 28.93 3.74
N ALA A 652 29.04 28.25 4.87
CA ALA A 652 30.32 28.13 5.59
C ALA A 652 31.23 27.09 4.91
N ASP A 653 32.54 27.37 4.85
CA ASP A 653 33.50 26.49 4.20
C ASP A 653 33.67 25.14 4.92
N SER A 654 34.46 24.22 4.35
CA SER A 654 34.72 22.90 4.95
C SER A 654 35.48 22.93 6.28
N ASN A 655 35.81 24.11 6.81
CA ASN A 655 36.44 24.34 8.09
C ASN A 655 35.55 25.19 9.03
N GLY A 656 34.32 25.54 8.62
CA GLY A 656 33.38 26.35 9.36
C GLY A 656 33.59 27.87 9.27
N ASN A 657 34.36 28.39 8.31
CA ASN A 657 34.51 29.84 8.11
C ASN A 657 33.49 30.36 7.10
N TRP A 658 32.86 31.50 7.37
CA TRP A 658 31.96 32.18 6.42
C TRP A 658 32.32 33.66 6.27
N GLN A 659 31.93 34.24 5.14
CA GLN A 659 32.11 35.66 4.84
C GLN A 659 30.92 36.18 4.05
N ILE A 660 30.26 37.23 4.56
CA ILE A 660 29.01 37.77 4.01
C ILE A 660 29.15 39.29 3.84
N THR A 661 28.98 39.75 2.60
CA THR A 661 28.79 41.19 2.31
C THR A 661 27.32 41.54 2.52
N THR A 662 27.05 42.60 3.28
CA THR A 662 25.67 42.99 3.58
C THR A 662 25.00 43.73 2.42
N ASN A 663 23.67 43.69 2.40
CA ASN A 663 22.83 44.69 1.76
C ASN A 663 23.18 46.11 2.26
N ASN A 664 22.82 47.14 1.49
CA ASN A 664 23.19 48.52 1.79
C ASN A 664 22.58 49.02 3.10
N LEU A 665 23.44 49.25 4.09
CA LEU A 665 23.18 49.96 5.33
C LEU A 665 23.28 51.49 5.11
N ALA A 666 22.68 52.27 5.99
CA ALA A 666 22.82 53.73 6.03
C ALA A 666 23.79 54.13 7.15
N ASP A 667 24.14 55.42 7.24
CA ASP A 667 24.96 55.89 8.36
C ASP A 667 24.24 55.65 9.71
N GLY A 668 24.93 55.03 10.67
CA GLY A 668 24.36 54.68 11.97
C GLY A 668 24.99 53.45 12.63
N ASN A 669 24.51 53.14 13.83
CA ASN A 669 24.98 52.00 14.63
C ASN A 669 24.05 50.80 14.44
N TYR A 670 24.63 49.61 14.29
CA TYR A 670 23.92 48.36 14.04
C TYR A 670 24.34 47.27 15.02
N SER A 671 23.40 46.38 15.33
CA SER A 671 23.58 45.19 16.17
C SER A 671 23.23 43.97 15.30
N ILE A 672 24.26 43.34 14.72
CA ILE A 672 24.11 42.26 13.74
C ILE A 672 24.19 40.91 14.44
N THR A 673 23.23 40.02 14.17
CA THR A 673 23.30 38.60 14.55
C THR A 673 23.49 37.73 13.31
N ALA A 674 23.90 36.49 13.52
CA ALA A 674 23.94 35.45 12.49
C ALA A 674 23.10 34.25 12.93
N ILE A 675 22.38 33.61 12.00
CA ILE A 675 21.76 32.30 12.18
C ILE A 675 22.47 31.31 11.26
N ALA A 676 22.93 30.18 11.82
CA ALA A 676 23.32 29.02 11.04
C ALA A 676 22.12 28.07 10.87
N THR A 677 22.07 27.40 9.73
CA THR A 677 21.21 26.24 9.46
C THR A 677 22.10 25.12 8.93
N ASP A 678 22.14 23.98 9.62
CA ASP A 678 22.95 22.83 9.20
C ASP A 678 22.31 22.02 8.07
N ILE A 679 22.96 20.92 7.69
CA ILE A 679 22.48 20.00 6.66
C ILE A 679 21.22 19.21 7.04
N ALA A 680 20.90 19.10 8.34
CA ALA A 680 19.75 18.41 8.92
C ALA A 680 18.56 19.36 9.22
N GLY A 681 18.72 20.65 8.90
CA GLY A 681 17.73 21.70 9.14
C GLY A 681 17.69 22.27 10.56
N ASN A 682 18.58 21.86 11.47
CA ASN A 682 18.68 22.51 12.78
C ASN A 682 19.10 23.97 12.60
N GLN A 683 18.60 24.85 13.46
CA GLN A 683 18.92 26.28 13.43
C GLN A 683 19.42 26.79 14.78
N ASN A 684 20.44 27.65 14.75
CA ASN A 684 20.97 28.28 15.96
C ASN A 684 21.48 29.69 15.66
N GLN A 685 21.32 30.62 16.61
CA GLN A 685 21.69 32.03 16.46
C GLN A 685 22.92 32.38 17.31
N SER A 686 23.78 33.27 16.81
CA SER A 686 24.92 33.83 17.53
C SER A 686 24.53 34.38 18.92
N ASP A 687 25.16 33.85 19.98
CA ASP A 687 24.96 34.29 21.38
C ASP A 687 25.31 35.77 21.61
N VAL A 688 26.25 36.30 20.83
CA VAL A 688 26.77 37.66 20.94
C VAL A 688 26.56 38.40 19.62
N PRO A 689 25.82 39.53 19.59
CA PRO A 689 25.69 40.33 18.38
C PRO A 689 26.95 41.17 18.14
N LEU A 690 27.35 41.26 16.86
CA LEU A 690 28.39 42.18 16.43
C LEU A 690 27.83 43.61 16.38
N SER A 691 28.47 44.53 17.11
CA SER A 691 28.17 45.96 17.04
C SER A 691 29.06 46.63 16.00
N ILE A 692 28.48 47.25 14.98
CA ILE A 692 29.22 48.05 13.98
C ILE A 692 28.67 49.48 13.88
N THR A 693 29.53 50.42 13.50
CA THR A 693 29.13 51.77 13.09
C THR A 693 29.43 51.96 11.60
N VAL A 694 28.39 52.28 10.81
CA VAL A 694 28.55 52.73 9.43
C VAL A 694 28.60 54.26 9.44
N ASP A 695 29.63 54.84 8.86
CA ASP A 695 29.78 56.29 8.67
C ASP A 695 30.42 56.58 7.30
N THR A 696 29.56 56.82 6.30
CA THR A 696 29.96 57.18 4.93
C THR A 696 30.16 58.69 4.75
N ALA A 697 29.99 59.50 5.81
CA ALA A 697 30.06 60.95 5.72
C ALA A 697 31.52 61.43 5.60
N ALA A 698 31.89 61.94 4.43
CA ALA A 698 33.19 62.58 4.23
C ALA A 698 33.28 63.87 5.09
N PRO A 699 34.35 64.05 5.91
CA PRO A 699 34.44 65.19 6.82
C PRO A 699 34.36 66.56 6.14
N LEU A 700 33.75 67.52 6.84
CA LEU A 700 33.58 68.89 6.35
C LEU A 700 34.92 69.55 6.05
N SER A 701 35.00 70.18 4.87
CA SER A 701 36.21 70.87 4.41
C SER A 701 36.65 71.97 5.38
N PRO A 702 37.93 72.01 5.82
CA PRO A 702 38.40 73.03 6.75
C PRO A 702 38.19 74.46 6.26
N ILE A 703 37.78 75.34 7.18
CA ILE A 703 37.49 76.76 6.96
C ILE A 703 38.41 77.65 7.81
N ASN A 704 38.25 78.98 7.70
CA ASN A 704 38.90 79.98 8.55
C ASN A 704 40.45 79.94 8.58
N LEU A 705 41.08 79.28 7.60
CA LEU A 705 42.53 79.11 7.51
C LEU A 705 43.26 80.47 7.46
N LYS A 706 44.09 80.74 8.47
CA LYS A 706 44.75 82.03 8.69
C LYS A 706 46.07 81.87 9.45
N LEU A 707 46.97 82.83 9.28
CA LEU A 707 48.13 82.95 10.15
C LEU A 707 47.70 83.28 11.59
N SER A 708 48.33 82.69 12.61
CA SER A 708 48.02 83.05 14.00
C SER A 708 48.54 84.45 14.34
N PRO A 709 47.85 85.26 15.16
CA PRO A 709 48.29 86.61 15.50
C PRO A 709 49.67 86.67 16.17
N ASP A 710 50.09 85.62 16.87
CA ASP A 710 51.44 85.52 17.49
C ASP A 710 52.52 85.12 16.47
N SER A 711 52.12 84.56 15.32
CA SER A 711 53.02 84.29 14.19
C SER A 711 52.99 85.38 13.12
N ASP A 712 52.02 86.29 13.12
CA ASP A 712 51.93 87.43 12.22
C ASP A 712 52.82 88.59 12.72
N SER A 713 54.12 88.42 12.51
CA SER A 713 55.20 89.26 13.03
C SER A 713 55.47 90.53 12.20
N GLY A 714 54.44 91.02 11.52
CA GLY A 714 54.47 92.17 10.61
C GLY A 714 54.34 93.52 11.32
N ILE A 715 53.67 94.46 10.66
CA ILE A 715 53.29 95.76 11.26
C ILE A 715 51.90 95.64 11.91
N SER A 716 51.02 94.79 11.37
CA SER A 716 49.82 94.29 12.03
C SER A 716 50.00 92.82 12.42
N ASN A 717 49.22 92.37 13.41
CA ASN A 717 49.02 90.96 13.73
C ASN A 717 47.76 90.39 13.04
N SER A 718 47.43 90.94 11.87
CA SER A 718 46.29 90.54 11.02
C SER A 718 46.48 90.85 9.52
N ASP A 719 47.69 91.21 9.08
CA ASP A 719 48.01 91.52 7.68
C ASP A 719 48.62 90.33 6.90
N ASN A 720 48.94 89.24 7.60
CA ASN A 720 49.54 88.00 7.10
C ASN A 720 50.98 88.16 6.57
N ILE A 721 51.74 89.13 7.07
CA ILE A 721 53.14 89.41 6.71
C ILE A 721 54.07 88.98 7.84
N THR A 722 54.61 87.77 7.75
CA THR A 722 55.51 87.23 8.78
C THR A 722 56.99 87.13 8.36
N ASN A 723 57.88 87.31 9.33
CA ASN A 723 59.28 86.90 9.25
C ASN A 723 59.58 85.58 10.01
N ASN A 724 58.58 84.98 10.66
CA ASN A 724 58.72 83.70 11.34
C ASN A 724 58.91 82.57 10.31
N ASN A 725 60.04 81.87 10.39
CA ASN A 725 60.39 80.74 9.52
C ASN A 725 59.56 79.48 9.79
N SER A 726 58.85 79.41 10.91
CA SER A 726 57.96 78.31 11.33
C SER A 726 56.65 78.89 11.87
N PRO A 727 55.79 79.46 11.02
CA PRO A 727 54.56 80.13 11.44
C PRO A 727 53.47 79.14 11.85
N THR A 728 52.78 79.41 12.95
CA THR A 728 51.55 78.70 13.32
C THR A 728 50.41 79.17 12.42
N ILE A 729 49.85 78.24 11.64
CA ILE A 729 48.59 78.43 10.92
C ILE A 729 47.46 77.88 11.80
N THR A 730 46.32 78.56 11.83
CA THR A 730 45.10 78.13 12.53
C THR A 730 43.94 78.07 11.55
N GLY A 731 42.91 77.28 11.82
CA GLY A 731 41.70 77.19 11.01
C GLY A 731 40.52 76.73 11.86
N ASN A 732 39.52 76.15 11.22
CA ASN A 732 38.53 75.29 11.86
C ASN A 732 38.25 74.10 10.95
N ALA A 733 37.94 72.96 11.53
CA ALA A 733 37.56 71.74 10.81
C ALA A 733 36.47 71.00 11.60
N GLU A 734 36.03 69.85 11.09
CA GLU A 734 35.19 68.94 11.86
C GLU A 734 35.93 68.45 13.12
N PRO A 735 35.29 68.43 14.31
CA PRO A 735 35.96 68.01 15.54
C PRO A 735 36.60 66.62 15.42
N LEU A 736 37.81 66.47 15.95
CA LEU A 736 38.62 65.25 15.89
C LEU A 736 39.05 64.78 14.48
N ALA A 737 38.70 65.49 13.41
CA ALA A 737 39.18 65.15 12.07
C ALA A 737 40.68 65.43 11.89
N THR A 738 41.35 64.67 11.02
CA THR A 738 42.76 64.90 10.68
C THR A 738 42.89 66.01 9.65
N VAL A 739 43.53 67.12 10.04
CA VAL A 739 43.75 68.32 9.23
C VAL A 739 45.17 68.31 8.67
N ARG A 740 45.26 68.34 7.33
CA ARG A 740 46.53 68.34 6.59
C ARG A 740 46.76 69.70 5.95
N LEU A 741 47.89 70.33 6.25
CA LEU A 741 48.30 71.62 5.71
C LEU A 741 49.25 71.40 4.52
N LEU A 742 48.90 71.95 3.36
CA LEU A 742 49.68 71.81 2.13
C LEU A 742 50.19 73.16 1.60
N GLN A 743 51.44 73.20 1.16
CA GLN A 743 52.03 74.33 0.44
C GLN A 743 52.35 73.90 -0.99
N ASN A 744 51.78 74.58 -1.99
CA ASN A 744 51.94 74.25 -3.42
C ASN A 744 51.57 72.80 -3.82
N GLY A 745 50.86 72.07 -2.96
CA GLY A 745 50.53 70.65 -3.13
C GLY A 745 51.42 69.67 -2.36
N GLU A 746 52.48 70.14 -1.69
CA GLU A 746 53.31 69.33 -0.79
C GLU A 746 52.81 69.45 0.65
N LEU A 747 52.84 68.35 1.42
CA LEU A 747 52.44 68.35 2.84
C LEU A 747 53.50 69.07 3.69
N VAL A 748 53.08 70.10 4.43
CA VAL A 748 53.96 70.90 5.31
C VAL A 748 53.57 70.87 6.78
N GLY A 749 52.41 70.29 7.12
CA GLY A 749 51.98 70.09 8.50
C GLY A 749 50.75 69.18 8.58
N GLU A 750 50.54 68.58 9.74
CA GLU A 750 49.42 67.66 10.02
C GLU A 750 49.07 67.75 11.51
N THR A 751 47.77 67.77 11.83
CA THR A 751 47.25 67.80 13.21
C THR A 751 45.87 67.17 13.25
N THR A 752 45.42 66.75 14.42
CA THR A 752 43.99 66.49 14.68
C THR A 752 43.33 67.80 15.10
N ALA A 753 42.10 68.06 14.64
CA ALA A 753 41.29 69.18 15.13
C ALA A 753 40.82 68.93 16.57
N THR A 754 40.66 69.98 17.37
CA THR A 754 40.16 69.85 18.76
C THR A 754 38.70 69.39 18.81
N SER A 755 38.19 69.05 20.01
CA SER A 755 36.81 68.60 20.21
C SER A 755 35.75 69.70 19.98
N ASP A 756 36.16 70.95 19.74
CA ASP A 756 35.35 72.08 19.29
C ASP A 756 35.67 72.51 17.84
N GLY A 757 36.52 71.76 17.12
CA GLY A 757 36.81 71.96 15.70
C GLY A 757 37.79 73.10 15.39
N SER A 758 38.80 73.34 16.24
CA SER A 758 39.89 74.32 16.03
C SER A 758 41.24 73.66 15.70
#